data_AF-A0A2H1H362-F1
#
_entry.id   AF-A0A2H1H362-F1
#
_cell.length_a   1.000
_cell.length_b   1.000
_cell.length_c   1.000
_cell.angle_alpha   90.00
_cell.angle_beta   90.00
_cell.angle_gamma   90.00
#
_symmetry.space_group_name_H-M   'P 1'
#
loop_
_entity.id
_entity.type
_entity.pdbx_description
1 polymer ?
#
loop_
_entity_poly.entity_id
_entity_poly.type
_entity_poly.pdbx_seq_one_letter_code
_entity_poly.pdbx_strand_id
1 'polypeptide(L)'
;MDIFVQNVPDHATRRHIEDFFRNVFSDCGIKKFHAEKLGDKPLANITVLDVAAAQVFLDSRSKNEVSPWALKSLADTPQKSQPSAVECLPGTKGQASASFPGITLQCGRWEYVKVGGQNAQLVFVSEFTDNRPGRIVVGSKEAVILLGPDGSDQCRIDFSYHPSDCIDIVVGTYEEPSITFNLNKAPKIYEVPAFDELAAQMTALLLGPRAQKPRPPKKIRLSGINNVHQKVAGTCWAYRFVLEDARKLPDLRKLLAKNAKMCSVQALKTKTTYPKDFLEDNFIRLSHELTRGTWPRKPFTVHYQIERLARNGYLPPLTVIKLLPKISILYDTYGDDPVCAALRRLSRDVPFPGPGTQAHDFTVGSLEEQLGDFASSYDEYAPDNPYELTRRHTHINLVHKVVVMPTGLRLEGPEPEPTNRVLRRYAKYTDFFLRVEFRDEDGATVRYDPRTDLHRVYHGRFKTVLDSSILISGRAFSFLGFSHSSLRSQSCWFMAPFVFNGSLRYADHVLQDLGEFKMIRTPAKCAARIGQNFTDTNTSVELRPEQVYWLNDVERNGRTFSDGVGIISMELLQSVWRVYGTRRLLKPTILQIRFQGCKGMVSLDTRLRGKCLALRKSMRKFQTETTWDLEICGAAFRPLPMILNRQFTKIFEDLGIPLSVFMDLQQKSVDKLRRMTHSAINTANFLDETECTKAARVPSLIRYLGQMGLDYRHDPFLYNVVEMSVVSKLRDIKYRGRIPIDDGVTLYGIMDETGVLKANEIFVVTEKAPLGGRSVLVRNNVIVTRSPAMHPGDVQIVNAVDVPQGSPLRQLSNVVVFSQHGDRDLPSMLSGGDLDGDIYNVIWLPQLVPEVTYDAADYPKVPTEELDRDVNRKDMSDFFVKFMESDQLGMICTAHLQIADQRERGVLDPDCIKLSAMASTAVDFSKTGIPVNLAQMPRYDRCKPDFMAPSPRVIVSEQGYIAFEDEDEDEDVAFEGIDTERRSYRFYRSDKALGHLFRAIDERQFIDKMQVDRAAYPRDNGQELMETVLEYAQRWADQYGVLYGHHRTLARNIRACYDDALANLLVDYEPSPHSPLSEIEVFAGQILGRVAGPQGRTLRDLAKTMRERFATVVEHTIVRITKGDEAMKDAEYMDELMTLEDDEHYDERELEALPRALACLEVAVNESGYKDRKVGELNSFEYVAAGVCLRELDRYRVTTFGSLSGLPRV
;
A
#
# COMPACT_ATOMS: atom_id res chain seq x y z
N MET A 1 26.04 -16.16 -33.33
CA MET A 1 26.43 -16.07 -31.92
C MET A 1 27.35 -14.89 -31.74
N ASP A 2 27.01 -13.99 -30.83
CA ASP A 2 27.82 -12.82 -30.51
C ASP A 2 28.74 -13.11 -29.32
N ILE A 3 30.03 -12.94 -29.52
CA ILE A 3 31.10 -13.17 -28.55
C ILE A 3 31.63 -11.81 -28.12
N PHE A 4 31.39 -11.46 -26.87
CA PHE A 4 31.87 -10.20 -26.28
C PHE A 4 33.30 -10.34 -25.79
N VAL A 5 34.20 -9.58 -26.41
CA VAL A 5 35.63 -9.55 -26.08
C VAL A 5 35.93 -8.34 -25.22
N GLN A 6 36.59 -8.56 -24.08
CA GLN A 6 37.08 -7.50 -23.20
C GLN A 6 38.59 -7.29 -23.34
N ASN A 7 39.07 -6.12 -22.94
CA ASN A 7 40.48 -5.70 -22.96
C ASN A 7 41.05 -5.57 -24.38
N VAL A 8 40.22 -5.09 -25.32
CA VAL A 8 40.66 -4.74 -26.66
C VAL A 8 41.44 -3.42 -26.59
N PRO A 9 42.67 -3.31 -27.13
CA PRO A 9 43.42 -2.06 -27.05
C PRO A 9 42.70 -0.87 -27.72
N ASP A 10 42.82 0.32 -27.13
CA ASP A 10 42.12 1.54 -27.60
C ASP A 10 42.55 1.96 -29.02
N HIS A 11 43.78 1.61 -29.42
CA HIS A 11 44.27 1.83 -30.79
C HIS A 11 44.00 0.65 -31.74
N ALA A 12 43.40 -0.44 -31.27
CA ALA A 12 43.07 -1.58 -32.13
C ALA A 12 41.98 -1.18 -33.13
N THR A 13 42.25 -1.41 -34.41
CA THR A 13 41.25 -1.27 -35.47
C THR A 13 40.46 -2.57 -35.60
N ARG A 14 39.31 -2.52 -36.29
CA ARG A 14 38.57 -3.73 -36.67
C ARG A 14 39.46 -4.79 -37.33
N ARG A 15 40.36 -4.40 -38.22
CA ARG A 15 41.31 -5.32 -38.87
C ARG A 15 42.25 -5.99 -37.88
N HIS A 16 42.77 -5.26 -36.89
CA HIS A 16 43.64 -5.84 -35.85
C HIS A 16 42.91 -6.90 -35.03
N ILE A 17 41.63 -6.67 -34.73
CA ILE A 17 40.78 -7.63 -34.01
C ILE A 17 40.50 -8.83 -34.91
N GLU A 18 40.12 -8.61 -36.17
CA GLU A 18 39.89 -9.69 -37.13
C GLU A 18 41.15 -10.55 -37.33
N ASP A 19 42.33 -9.96 -37.48
CA ASP A 19 43.57 -10.71 -37.68
C ASP A 19 44.00 -11.50 -36.44
N PHE A 20 43.84 -10.92 -35.24
CA PHE A 20 44.10 -11.62 -33.99
C PHE A 20 43.19 -12.85 -33.85
N PHE A 21 41.89 -12.67 -34.03
CA PHE A 21 40.92 -13.74 -33.86
C PHE A 21 40.93 -14.74 -35.02
N ARG A 22 41.37 -14.37 -36.22
CA ARG A 22 41.44 -15.29 -37.37
C ARG A 22 42.30 -16.52 -37.07
N ASN A 23 43.43 -16.32 -36.39
CA ASN A 23 44.30 -17.43 -35.99
C ASN A 23 43.64 -18.30 -34.92
N VAL A 24 43.10 -17.67 -33.87
CA VAL A 24 42.49 -18.36 -32.73
C VAL A 24 41.20 -19.10 -33.10
N PHE A 25 40.40 -18.53 -34.01
CA PHE A 25 39.16 -19.11 -34.50
C PHE A 25 39.38 -20.24 -35.51
N SER A 26 40.50 -20.22 -36.23
CA SER A 26 40.86 -21.34 -37.12
C SER A 26 41.05 -22.64 -36.33
N ASP A 27 41.64 -22.56 -35.13
CA ASP A 27 41.84 -23.71 -34.23
C ASP A 27 40.50 -24.30 -33.74
N CYS A 28 39.44 -23.49 -33.70
CA CYS A 28 38.10 -23.90 -33.27
C CYS A 28 37.14 -24.16 -34.44
N GLY A 29 37.63 -24.19 -35.69
CA GLY A 29 36.81 -24.46 -36.88
C GLY A 29 35.99 -23.28 -37.40
N ILE A 30 36.15 -22.08 -36.83
CA ILE A 30 35.43 -20.87 -37.23
C ILE A 30 36.18 -20.19 -38.40
N LYS A 31 35.63 -20.30 -39.61
CA LYS A 31 36.25 -19.75 -40.84
C LYS A 31 35.72 -18.38 -41.26
N LYS A 32 34.53 -18.01 -40.80
CA LYS A 32 33.87 -16.74 -41.12
C LYS A 32 33.28 -16.13 -39.85
N PHE A 33 33.68 -14.90 -39.57
CA PHE A 33 33.21 -14.12 -38.44
C PHE A 33 33.30 -12.63 -38.77
N HIS A 34 32.55 -11.83 -38.05
CA HIS A 34 32.57 -10.37 -38.13
C HIS A 34 33.04 -9.83 -36.79
N ALA A 35 33.98 -8.87 -36.78
CA ALA A 35 34.35 -8.17 -35.56
C ALA A 35 33.94 -6.70 -35.65
N GLU A 36 33.33 -6.19 -34.60
CA GLU A 36 32.97 -4.79 -34.43
C GLU A 36 33.59 -4.26 -33.14
N LYS A 37 34.34 -3.16 -33.23
CA LYS A 37 34.84 -2.47 -32.04
C LYS A 37 33.79 -1.50 -31.54
N LEU A 38 33.47 -1.57 -30.24
CA LEU A 38 32.41 -0.77 -29.63
C LEU A 38 32.93 0.63 -29.26
N GLY A 39 33.12 1.47 -30.28
CA GLY A 39 33.63 2.85 -30.14
C GLY A 39 35.03 2.90 -29.54
N ASP A 40 35.27 3.84 -28.62
CA ASP A 40 36.54 4.00 -27.90
C ASP A 40 36.67 3.09 -26.67
N LYS A 41 35.69 2.20 -26.43
CA LYS A 41 35.73 1.27 -25.30
C LYS A 41 36.72 0.13 -25.58
N PRO A 42 37.34 -0.47 -24.55
CA PRO A 42 38.23 -1.62 -24.70
C PRO A 42 37.43 -2.93 -24.90
N LEU A 43 36.43 -2.88 -25.78
CA LEU A 43 35.44 -3.91 -26.03
C LEU A 43 35.29 -4.13 -27.54
N ALA A 44 35.12 -5.38 -27.93
CA ALA A 44 34.69 -5.72 -29.28
C ALA A 44 33.59 -6.79 -29.21
N ASN A 45 32.68 -6.73 -30.17
CA ASN A 45 31.72 -7.79 -30.40
C ASN A 45 32.18 -8.61 -31.61
N ILE A 46 32.14 -9.93 -31.48
CA ILE A 46 32.46 -10.83 -32.59
C ILE A 46 31.26 -11.70 -32.90
N THR A 47 30.69 -11.53 -34.07
CA THR A 47 29.60 -12.35 -34.54
C THR A 47 30.14 -13.52 -35.35
N VAL A 48 29.87 -14.73 -34.86
CA VAL A 48 30.21 -16.01 -35.50
C VAL A 48 28.92 -16.68 -35.97
N LEU A 49 28.94 -17.23 -37.19
CA LEU A 49 27.76 -17.90 -37.76
C LEU A 49 27.55 -19.31 -37.22
N ASP A 50 28.63 -20.04 -36.95
CA ASP A 50 28.59 -21.41 -36.43
C ASP A 50 28.59 -21.42 -34.90
N VAL A 51 27.42 -21.70 -34.31
CA VAL A 51 27.20 -21.71 -32.86
C VAL A 51 27.98 -22.85 -32.17
N ALA A 52 28.10 -24.02 -32.80
CA ALA A 52 28.80 -25.16 -32.21
C ALA A 52 30.30 -24.88 -32.15
N ALA A 53 30.88 -24.32 -33.21
CA ALA A 53 32.28 -23.91 -33.25
C ALA A 53 32.59 -22.76 -32.29
N ALA A 54 31.66 -21.79 -32.16
CA ALA A 54 31.75 -20.71 -31.17
C ALA A 54 31.71 -21.22 -29.72
N GLN A 55 30.92 -22.26 -29.44
CA GLN A 55 30.87 -22.90 -28.12
C GLN A 55 32.22 -23.56 -27.78
N VAL A 56 32.83 -24.29 -28.72
CA VAL A 56 34.19 -24.87 -28.55
C VAL A 56 35.23 -23.77 -28.26
N PHE A 57 35.12 -22.62 -28.92
CA PHE A 57 35.98 -21.47 -28.62
C PHE A 57 35.76 -20.92 -27.20
N LEU A 58 34.51 -20.77 -26.76
CA LEU A 58 34.22 -20.30 -25.40
C LEU A 58 34.67 -21.31 -24.34
N ASP A 59 34.43 -22.60 -24.53
CA ASP A 59 34.81 -23.64 -23.57
C ASP A 59 36.34 -23.75 -23.43
N SER A 60 37.08 -23.44 -24.50
CA SER A 60 38.54 -23.49 -24.49
C SER A 60 39.23 -22.19 -24.02
N ARG A 61 38.57 -21.02 -24.15
CA ARG A 61 39.23 -19.71 -23.96
C ARG A 61 38.46 -18.70 -23.09
N SER A 62 37.19 -18.92 -22.77
CA SER A 62 36.43 -18.06 -21.85
C SER A 62 36.77 -18.40 -20.39
N LYS A 63 36.98 -17.36 -19.57
CA LYS A 63 37.16 -17.52 -18.12
C LYS A 63 35.83 -17.54 -17.35
N ASN A 64 34.73 -17.20 -18.01
CA ASN A 64 33.39 -17.18 -17.42
C ASN A 64 32.54 -18.25 -18.09
N GLU A 65 31.93 -19.12 -17.29
CA GLU A 65 30.87 -20.00 -17.77
C GLU A 65 29.71 -19.15 -18.29
N VAL A 66 29.17 -19.54 -19.44
CA VAL A 66 28.02 -18.86 -20.03
C VAL A 66 26.81 -19.12 -19.15
N SER A 67 26.15 -18.07 -18.67
CA SER A 67 24.93 -18.25 -17.90
C SER A 67 23.83 -18.87 -18.77
N PRO A 68 23.31 -20.06 -18.42
CA PRO A 68 22.22 -20.67 -19.17
C PRO A 68 20.94 -19.82 -19.12
N TRP A 69 20.73 -19.08 -18.03
CA TRP A 69 19.59 -18.17 -17.85
C TRP A 69 19.69 -16.94 -18.72
N ALA A 70 20.90 -16.40 -18.89
CA ALA A 70 21.13 -15.29 -19.81
C ALA A 70 20.91 -15.70 -21.26
N LEU A 71 21.34 -16.92 -21.66
CA LEU A 71 21.03 -17.47 -22.98
C LEU A 71 19.52 -17.65 -23.18
N LYS A 72 18.82 -18.19 -22.17
CA LYS A 72 17.37 -18.38 -22.22
C LYS A 72 16.63 -17.06 -22.37
N SER A 73 17.02 -16.05 -21.59
CA SER A 73 16.47 -14.69 -21.71
C SER A 73 16.68 -14.08 -23.10
N LEU A 74 17.86 -14.30 -23.71
CA LEU A 74 18.14 -13.80 -25.07
C LEU A 74 17.36 -14.56 -26.15
N ALA A 75 17.16 -15.87 -25.99
CA ALA A 75 16.39 -16.68 -26.93
C ALA A 75 14.89 -16.28 -26.98
N ASP A 76 14.35 -15.82 -25.85
CA ASP A 76 12.96 -15.36 -25.74
C ASP A 76 12.78 -13.88 -26.12
N THR A 77 13.86 -13.13 -26.34
CA THR A 77 13.74 -11.75 -26.84
C THR A 77 13.22 -11.84 -28.27
N PRO A 78 12.04 -11.28 -28.61
CA PRO A 78 11.56 -11.32 -29.98
C PRO A 78 12.65 -10.76 -30.88
N GLN A 79 13.00 -11.49 -31.96
CA GLN A 79 13.74 -10.92 -33.07
C GLN A 79 12.89 -9.76 -33.60
N LYS A 80 13.03 -8.58 -33.00
CA LYS A 80 12.49 -7.34 -33.55
C LYS A 80 13.04 -7.32 -34.97
N SER A 81 12.14 -7.42 -35.94
CA SER A 81 12.39 -7.09 -37.34
C SER A 81 13.38 -5.93 -37.32
N GLN A 82 14.54 -6.11 -37.97
CA GLN A 82 15.48 -5.02 -38.18
C GLN A 82 14.65 -3.77 -38.47
N PRO A 83 14.89 -2.64 -37.77
CA PRO A 83 14.29 -1.40 -38.21
C PRO A 83 14.57 -1.34 -39.71
N SER A 84 13.49 -1.33 -40.51
CA SER A 84 13.56 -1.25 -41.96
C SER A 84 14.70 -0.30 -42.25
N ALA A 85 15.71 -0.76 -42.98
CA ALA A 85 16.82 0.06 -43.39
C ALA A 85 16.24 1.26 -44.15
N VAL A 86 15.93 2.33 -43.42
CA VAL A 86 15.86 3.66 -43.96
C VAL A 86 17.29 3.85 -44.43
N GLU A 87 17.46 3.85 -45.75
CA GLU A 87 18.73 4.12 -46.40
C GLU A 87 19.41 5.26 -45.65
N CYS A 88 20.47 4.91 -44.90
CA CYS A 88 21.40 5.90 -44.41
C CYS A 88 22.07 6.48 -45.64
N LEU A 89 21.52 7.59 -46.14
CA LEU A 89 22.27 8.51 -46.97
C LEU A 89 23.57 8.85 -46.21
N PRO A 90 24.74 8.62 -46.81
CA PRO A 90 26.01 8.91 -46.17
C PRO A 90 26.19 10.42 -46.11
N GLY A 91 25.78 11.04 -44.99
CA GLY A 91 26.06 12.45 -44.75
C GLY A 91 25.02 13.18 -43.91
N THR A 92 24.98 12.91 -42.60
CA THR A 92 24.76 13.91 -41.54
C THR A 92 24.95 13.23 -40.18
N LYS A 93 26.18 13.29 -39.64
CA LYS A 93 26.43 13.12 -38.20
C LYS A 93 25.84 14.34 -37.49
N GLY A 94 24.74 14.15 -36.80
CA GLY A 94 24.08 15.18 -36.01
C GLY A 94 22.97 14.58 -35.17
N GLN A 95 23.30 13.62 -34.29
CA GLN A 95 22.41 13.34 -33.15
C GLN A 95 22.27 14.65 -32.37
N ALA A 96 21.06 15.19 -32.27
CA ALA A 96 20.80 16.31 -31.37
C ALA A 96 21.25 15.89 -29.97
N SER A 97 22.21 16.61 -29.39
CA SER A 97 22.72 16.32 -28.05
C SER A 97 21.57 16.35 -27.04
N ALA A 98 21.31 15.21 -26.39
CA ALA A 98 20.34 15.11 -25.29
C ALA A 98 20.84 15.79 -23.99
N SER A 99 22.08 16.28 -23.99
CA SER A 99 22.69 17.00 -22.88
C SER A 99 22.84 18.49 -23.18
N PHE A 100 22.46 19.33 -22.22
CA PHE A 100 22.49 20.79 -22.29
C PHE A 100 23.25 21.35 -21.07
N PRO A 101 24.31 22.16 -21.27
CA PRO A 101 25.01 22.80 -20.17
C PRO A 101 24.18 23.93 -19.56
N GLY A 102 24.35 24.13 -18.26
CA GLY A 102 23.72 25.21 -17.52
C GLY A 102 24.63 25.76 -16.42
N ILE A 103 24.28 26.97 -16.00
CA ILE A 103 25.12 27.79 -15.13
C ILE A 103 24.56 27.90 -13.70
N THR A 104 23.27 27.63 -13.51
CA THR A 104 22.61 27.85 -12.24
C THR A 104 21.40 26.94 -12.07
N LEU A 105 21.28 26.32 -10.90
CA LEU A 105 20.07 25.65 -10.43
C LEU A 105 19.41 26.48 -9.33
N GLN A 106 18.10 26.68 -9.43
CA GLN A 106 17.29 27.39 -8.46
C GLN A 106 16.16 26.47 -7.97
N CYS A 107 15.87 26.53 -6.68
CA CYS A 107 14.74 25.83 -6.05
C CYS A 107 13.85 26.87 -5.37
N GLY A 108 12.54 26.77 -5.58
CA GLY A 108 11.61 27.80 -5.13
C GLY A 108 10.15 27.46 -5.36
N ARG A 109 9.35 28.52 -5.53
CA ARG A 109 7.91 28.44 -5.77
C ARG A 109 7.46 29.49 -6.78
N TRP A 110 6.26 29.29 -7.33
CA TRP A 110 5.58 30.34 -8.07
C TRP A 110 4.78 31.25 -7.14
N GLU A 111 4.68 32.52 -7.50
CA GLU A 111 3.87 33.50 -6.78
C GLU A 111 3.29 34.53 -7.73
N TYR A 112 2.10 35.05 -7.42
CA TYR A 112 1.47 36.14 -8.16
C TYR A 112 1.80 37.48 -7.49
N VAL A 113 2.55 38.34 -8.18
CA VAL A 113 2.98 39.64 -7.65
C VAL A 113 2.35 40.77 -8.44
N LYS A 114 1.76 41.75 -7.73
CA LYS A 114 1.28 43.01 -8.34
C LYS A 114 2.46 43.96 -8.56
N VAL A 115 2.74 44.33 -9.81
CA VAL A 115 3.76 45.32 -10.16
C VAL A 115 3.08 46.60 -10.63
N GLY A 116 3.27 47.71 -9.90
CA GLY A 116 2.90 49.06 -10.37
C GLY A 116 1.41 49.29 -10.69
N GLY A 117 0.47 48.66 -9.97
CA GLY A 117 -0.97 48.86 -10.18
C GLY A 117 -1.58 48.09 -11.36
N GLN A 118 -0.81 47.23 -12.04
CA GLN A 118 -1.30 46.33 -13.09
C GLN A 118 -1.79 44.98 -12.54
N ASN A 119 -2.38 44.15 -13.42
CA ASN A 119 -2.77 42.78 -13.12
C ASN A 119 -1.58 41.97 -12.55
N ALA A 120 -1.86 41.09 -11.59
CA ALA A 120 -0.83 40.30 -10.92
C ALA A 120 -0.14 39.36 -11.92
N GLN A 121 1.19 39.41 -11.97
CA GLN A 121 2.00 38.59 -12.87
C GLN A 121 2.58 37.40 -12.11
N LEU A 122 2.58 36.23 -12.76
CA LEU A 122 3.23 35.03 -12.26
C LEU A 122 4.75 35.18 -12.31
N VAL A 123 5.42 35.03 -11.16
CA VAL A 123 6.87 35.11 -11.02
C VAL A 123 7.41 33.88 -10.30
N PHE A 124 8.65 33.50 -10.60
CA PHE A 124 9.36 32.42 -9.92
C PHE A 124 10.17 33.01 -8.77
N VAL A 125 9.80 32.69 -7.54
CA VAL A 125 10.51 33.13 -6.32
C VAL A 125 11.58 32.08 -5.99
N SER A 126 12.85 32.46 -6.15
CA SER A 126 14.01 31.59 -5.88
C SER A 126 14.38 31.65 -4.40
N GLU A 127 13.97 30.63 -3.63
CA GLU A 127 14.28 30.47 -2.20
C GLU A 127 15.70 29.89 -1.97
N PHE A 128 16.24 29.18 -2.98
CA PHE A 128 17.60 28.65 -2.98
C PHE A 128 18.24 28.76 -4.36
N THR A 129 19.55 29.03 -4.41
CA THR A 129 20.33 29.11 -5.66
C THR A 129 21.66 28.39 -5.49
N ASP A 130 21.99 27.54 -6.45
CA ASP A 130 23.29 26.88 -6.60
C ASP A 130 23.92 27.33 -7.93
N ASN A 131 25.08 27.99 -7.83
CA ASN A 131 25.81 28.55 -8.98
C ASN A 131 26.88 27.60 -9.51
N ARG A 132 26.93 26.34 -9.05
CA ARG A 132 27.86 25.37 -9.63
C ARG A 132 27.45 25.08 -11.08
N PRO A 133 28.39 25.13 -12.04
CA PRO A 133 28.09 24.75 -13.41
C PRO A 133 27.69 23.26 -13.44
N GLY A 134 26.82 22.93 -14.39
CA GLY A 134 26.30 21.58 -14.52
C GLY A 134 25.71 21.34 -15.89
N ARG A 135 25.05 20.19 -16.04
CA ARG A 135 24.33 19.83 -17.26
C ARG A 135 23.04 19.13 -16.93
N ILE A 136 22.02 19.41 -17.75
CA ILE A 136 20.78 18.64 -17.78
C ILE A 136 20.83 17.65 -18.93
N VAL A 137 20.44 16.42 -18.65
CA VAL A 137 20.31 15.34 -19.65
C VAL A 137 18.83 14.98 -19.71
N VAL A 138 18.26 15.07 -20.92
CA VAL A 138 16.83 14.91 -21.18
C VAL A 138 16.60 13.57 -21.86
N GLY A 139 16.00 12.63 -21.15
CA GLY A 139 15.58 11.35 -21.70
C GLY A 139 14.14 11.36 -22.20
N SER A 140 13.63 10.17 -22.49
CA SER A 140 12.25 9.83 -22.85
C SER A 140 11.28 9.81 -21.65
N LYS A 141 11.75 9.35 -20.49
CA LYS A 141 10.94 9.16 -19.27
C LYS A 141 11.26 10.13 -18.13
N GLU A 142 12.47 10.66 -18.11
CA GLU A 142 12.97 11.54 -17.04
C GLU A 142 14.02 12.52 -17.56
N ALA A 143 14.32 13.54 -16.77
CA ALA A 143 15.49 14.38 -16.90
C ALA A 143 16.41 14.21 -15.68
N VAL A 144 17.71 14.30 -15.90
CA VAL A 144 18.72 14.26 -14.82
C VAL A 144 19.58 15.51 -14.88
N ILE A 145 19.72 16.20 -13.75
CA ILE A 145 20.66 17.32 -13.59
C ILE A 145 21.89 16.81 -12.84
N LEU A 146 23.08 17.07 -13.39
CA LEU A 146 24.37 16.84 -12.75
C LEU A 146 25.04 18.19 -12.48
N LEU A 147 25.33 18.49 -11.22
CA LEU A 147 26.04 19.71 -10.79
C LEU A 147 27.46 19.36 -10.33
N GLY A 148 28.43 20.14 -10.79
CA GLY A 148 29.86 19.96 -10.50
C GLY A 148 30.66 19.52 -11.73
N PRO A 149 31.98 19.73 -11.74
CA PRO A 149 32.82 19.37 -12.87
C PRO A 149 32.85 17.85 -13.09
N ASP A 150 33.03 17.43 -14.34
CA ASP A 150 33.18 16.02 -14.67
C ASP A 150 34.47 15.46 -14.03
N GLY A 151 34.37 14.26 -13.42
CA GLY A 151 35.49 13.62 -12.73
C GLY A 151 35.67 14.02 -11.25
N SER A 152 34.84 14.90 -10.70
CA SER A 152 34.73 15.13 -9.25
C SER A 152 33.46 14.51 -8.67
N ASP A 153 33.28 14.63 -7.35
CA ASP A 153 31.99 14.34 -6.71
C ASP A 153 30.91 15.26 -7.32
N GLN A 154 29.88 14.68 -7.92
CA GLN A 154 28.79 15.42 -8.58
C GLN A 154 27.49 15.28 -7.78
N CYS A 155 26.66 16.33 -7.78
CA CYS A 155 25.31 16.26 -7.25
C CYS A 155 24.34 15.91 -8.38
N ARG A 156 23.65 14.77 -8.27
CA ARG A 156 22.67 14.27 -9.23
C ARG A 156 21.25 14.50 -8.72
N ILE A 157 20.37 15.02 -9.57
CA ILE A 157 18.96 15.26 -9.26
C ILE A 157 18.10 14.67 -10.37
N ASP A 158 17.19 13.77 -10.02
CA ASP A 158 16.34 13.04 -10.96
C ASP A 158 14.92 13.64 -11.00
N PHE A 159 14.42 13.92 -12.20
CA PHE A 159 13.09 14.49 -12.49
C PHE A 159 12.29 13.54 -13.38
N SER A 160 11.28 12.88 -12.81
CA SER A 160 10.34 12.04 -13.54
C SER A 160 9.32 12.89 -14.29
N TYR A 161 9.03 12.57 -15.56
CA TYR A 161 7.97 13.25 -16.32
C TYR A 161 6.57 12.71 -16.06
N HIS A 162 6.46 11.66 -15.23
CA HIS A 162 5.19 11.03 -14.96
C HIS A 162 4.22 12.05 -14.30
N PRO A 163 2.93 12.11 -14.70
CA PRO A 163 1.97 13.09 -14.16
C PRO A 163 1.80 13.07 -12.64
N SER A 164 2.06 11.92 -11.98
CA SER A 164 2.07 11.83 -10.51
C SER A 164 3.22 12.59 -9.86
N ASP A 165 4.31 12.82 -10.59
CA ASP A 165 5.56 13.39 -10.06
C ASP A 165 5.75 14.83 -10.54
N CYS A 166 5.37 15.12 -11.79
CA CYS A 166 5.54 16.42 -12.44
C CYS A 166 4.20 16.95 -12.98
N ILE A 167 3.79 18.12 -12.49
CA ILE A 167 2.59 18.85 -12.88
C ILE A 167 2.73 19.37 -14.31
N ASP A 168 3.77 20.17 -14.53
CA ASP A 168 4.08 20.78 -15.81
C ASP A 168 5.58 21.16 -15.89
N ILE A 169 6.02 21.44 -17.10
CA ILE A 169 7.36 21.94 -17.39
C ILE A 169 7.24 23.28 -18.10
N VAL A 170 7.85 24.30 -17.51
CA VAL A 170 7.88 25.65 -18.09
C VAL A 170 9.24 25.87 -18.74
N VAL A 171 9.23 26.08 -20.06
CA VAL A 171 10.42 26.47 -20.82
C VAL A 171 10.41 27.99 -21.01
N GLY A 172 11.49 28.63 -20.57
CA GLY A 172 11.68 30.07 -20.65
C GLY A 172 11.87 30.61 -22.07
N THR A 173 12.31 31.86 -22.15
CA THR A 173 12.51 32.61 -23.41
C THR A 173 13.99 32.82 -23.68
N TYR A 174 14.34 33.44 -24.81
CA TYR A 174 15.75 33.80 -25.09
C TYR A 174 16.34 34.79 -24.08
N GLU A 175 15.51 35.60 -23.41
CA GLU A 175 15.95 36.52 -22.34
C GLU A 175 16.25 35.78 -21.03
N GLU A 176 15.48 34.73 -20.72
CA GLU A 176 15.68 33.87 -19.55
C GLU A 176 15.72 32.39 -20.01
N PRO A 177 16.85 31.90 -20.55
CA PRO A 177 16.95 30.58 -21.14
C PRO A 177 16.96 29.51 -20.05
N SER A 178 15.77 29.11 -19.60
CA SER A 178 15.61 28.20 -18.47
C SER A 178 14.59 27.11 -18.74
N ILE A 179 14.71 26.02 -18.00
CA ILE A 179 13.70 24.97 -17.88
C ILE A 179 13.31 24.88 -16.40
N THR A 180 12.01 24.95 -16.12
CA THR A 180 11.47 24.83 -14.76
C THR A 180 10.58 23.61 -14.67
N PHE A 181 10.91 22.70 -13.76
CA PHE A 181 10.10 21.53 -13.42
C PHE A 181 9.20 21.89 -12.24
N ASN A 182 7.88 21.80 -12.45
CA ASN A 182 6.90 21.94 -11.39
C ASN A 182 6.49 20.56 -10.91
N LEU A 183 6.89 20.21 -9.69
CA LEU A 183 6.73 18.87 -9.14
C LEU A 183 5.63 18.83 -8.08
N ASN A 184 5.05 17.65 -7.91
CA ASN A 184 4.14 17.35 -6.79
C ASN A 184 4.89 16.96 -5.50
N LYS A 185 6.20 16.72 -5.60
CA LYS A 185 7.05 16.27 -4.49
C LYS A 185 8.50 16.67 -4.75
N ALA A 186 9.32 16.63 -3.71
CA ALA A 186 10.75 16.88 -3.86
C ALA A 186 11.41 15.80 -4.76
N PRO A 187 12.35 16.19 -5.64
CA PRO A 187 13.02 15.26 -6.53
C PRO A 187 14.02 14.40 -5.76
N LYS A 188 14.47 13.34 -6.43
CA LYS A 188 15.45 12.41 -5.86
C LYS A 188 16.86 12.99 -6.00
N ILE A 189 17.54 13.27 -4.88
CA ILE A 189 18.88 13.91 -4.85
C ILE A 189 19.96 12.91 -4.40
N TYR A 190 21.09 12.90 -5.09
CA TYR A 190 22.22 12.01 -4.83
C TYR A 190 23.57 12.72 -4.91
N GLU A 191 24.53 12.25 -4.12
CA GLU A 191 25.96 12.48 -4.34
C GLU A 191 26.49 11.32 -5.18
N VAL A 192 27.17 11.60 -6.28
CA VAL A 192 27.84 10.62 -7.13
C VAL A 192 29.34 10.80 -6.91
N PRO A 193 30.00 9.91 -6.14
CA PRO A 193 31.42 10.06 -5.85
C PRO A 193 32.27 9.90 -7.11
N ALA A 194 33.37 10.64 -7.20
CA ALA A 194 34.33 10.49 -8.28
C ALA A 194 34.87 9.05 -8.32
N PHE A 195 34.92 8.46 -9.51
CA PHE A 195 35.55 7.16 -9.73
C PHE A 195 36.89 7.36 -10.44
N ASP A 196 37.99 7.16 -9.71
CA ASP A 196 39.34 7.21 -10.29
C ASP A 196 39.62 5.92 -11.06
N GLU A 197 39.24 5.93 -12.35
CA GLU A 197 39.49 4.83 -13.28
C GLU A 197 40.98 4.52 -13.42
N LEU A 198 41.87 5.52 -13.29
CA LEU A 198 43.30 5.35 -13.44
C LEU A 198 43.88 4.60 -12.24
N ALA A 199 43.55 5.01 -11.01
CA ALA A 199 43.95 4.29 -9.80
C ALA A 199 43.38 2.86 -9.77
N ALA A 200 42.14 2.68 -10.24
CA ALA A 200 41.51 1.38 -10.41
C ALA A 200 42.27 0.48 -11.39
N GLN A 201 42.68 1.02 -12.54
CA GLN A 201 43.46 0.31 -13.55
C GLN A 201 44.88 0.03 -13.07
N MET A 202 45.54 0.97 -12.38
CA MET A 202 46.87 0.78 -11.78
C MET A 202 46.85 -0.29 -10.67
N THR A 203 45.80 -0.33 -9.86
CA THR A 203 45.62 -1.37 -8.83
C THR A 203 45.41 -2.75 -9.47
N ALA A 204 44.64 -2.82 -10.56
CA ALA A 204 44.46 -4.04 -11.34
C ALA A 204 45.75 -4.50 -12.05
N LEU A 205 46.61 -3.56 -12.46
CA LEU A 205 47.94 -3.83 -13.02
C LEU A 205 48.93 -4.36 -11.95
N LEU A 206 48.89 -3.83 -10.73
CA LEU A 206 49.77 -4.21 -9.62
C LEU A 206 49.41 -5.57 -8.98
N LEU A 207 48.13 -5.85 -8.80
CA LEU A 207 47.65 -7.07 -8.12
C LEU A 207 47.31 -8.22 -9.11
N GLY A 208 47.55 -7.99 -10.40
CA GLY A 208 47.29 -8.92 -11.48
C GLY A 208 45.79 -9.08 -11.82
N PRO A 209 45.46 -9.80 -12.91
CA PRO A 209 44.09 -9.94 -13.42
C PRO A 209 43.14 -10.73 -12.51
N ARG A 210 43.61 -11.21 -11.34
CA ARG A 210 42.80 -11.87 -10.29
C ARG A 210 42.31 -10.90 -9.21
N ALA A 211 42.81 -9.67 -9.17
CA ALA A 211 42.27 -8.64 -8.27
C ALA A 211 40.83 -8.32 -8.68
N GLN A 212 39.91 -8.26 -7.71
CA GLN A 212 38.55 -7.79 -7.97
C GLN A 212 38.64 -6.42 -8.63
N LYS A 213 38.12 -6.28 -9.87
CA LYS A 213 37.94 -4.97 -10.49
C LYS A 213 37.22 -4.08 -9.47
N PRO A 214 37.76 -2.91 -9.10
CA PRO A 214 37.10 -2.04 -8.15
C PRO A 214 35.72 -1.70 -8.72
N ARG A 215 34.69 -1.93 -7.92
CA ARG A 215 33.32 -1.57 -8.28
C ARG A 215 33.21 -0.05 -8.19
N PRO A 216 32.47 0.60 -9.10
CA PRO A 216 32.19 2.02 -8.94
C PRO A 216 31.53 2.26 -7.57
N PRO A 217 31.85 3.38 -6.89
CA PRO A 217 31.26 3.71 -5.61
C PRO A 217 29.75 3.85 -5.76
N LYS A 218 29.01 3.44 -4.72
CA LYS A 218 27.56 3.64 -4.67
C LYS A 218 27.25 5.13 -4.63
N LYS A 219 26.20 5.55 -5.34
CA LYS A 219 25.65 6.91 -5.15
C LYS A 219 25.07 7.04 -3.75
N ILE A 220 25.21 8.20 -3.12
CA ILE A 220 24.74 8.42 -1.74
C ILE A 220 23.45 9.24 -1.80
N ARG A 221 22.36 8.74 -1.21
CA ARG A 221 21.09 9.48 -1.12
C ARG A 221 21.23 10.66 -0.16
N LEU A 222 20.85 11.85 -0.60
CA LEU A 222 20.92 13.08 0.19
C LEU A 222 19.54 13.60 0.59
N SER A 223 19.47 14.31 1.72
CA SER A 223 18.28 15.07 2.17
C SER A 223 18.13 16.43 1.47
N GLY A 224 19.14 16.87 0.74
CA GLY A 224 19.18 18.17 0.06
C GLY A 224 20.53 18.36 -0.61
N ILE A 225 20.63 19.35 -1.49
CA ILE A 225 21.87 19.69 -2.20
C ILE A 225 22.97 20.11 -1.21
N ASN A 226 22.58 20.84 -0.17
CA ASN A 226 23.41 21.23 0.97
C ASN A 226 22.49 21.54 2.18
N ASN A 227 23.09 21.97 3.30
CA ASN A 227 22.35 22.30 4.52
C ASN A 227 21.35 23.45 4.36
N VAL A 228 21.56 24.36 3.40
CA VAL A 228 20.64 25.48 3.13
C VAL A 228 19.44 24.98 2.32
N HIS A 229 19.69 24.21 1.26
CA HIS A 229 18.63 23.60 0.45
C HIS A 229 17.75 22.67 1.27
N GLN A 230 18.32 21.90 2.20
CA GLN A 230 17.57 20.99 3.07
C GLN A 230 16.45 21.69 3.86
N LYS A 231 16.58 23.00 4.13
CA LYS A 231 15.56 23.79 4.85
C LYS A 231 14.34 24.14 4.00
N VAL A 232 14.48 24.14 2.67
CA VAL A 232 13.42 24.52 1.72
C VAL A 232 12.97 23.36 0.84
N ALA A 233 13.76 22.30 0.69
CA ALA A 233 13.48 21.16 -0.18
C ALA A 233 12.14 20.47 0.11
N GLY A 234 11.72 20.45 1.38
CA GLY A 234 10.46 19.85 1.80
C GLY A 234 9.20 20.64 1.42
N THR A 235 9.33 21.93 1.11
CA THR A 235 8.21 22.85 0.85
C THR A 235 8.27 23.56 -0.50
N CYS A 236 9.42 23.55 -1.17
CA CYS A 236 9.65 24.14 -2.48
C CYS A 236 9.88 23.04 -3.52
N TRP A 237 8.94 22.90 -4.46
CA TRP A 237 8.95 21.83 -5.47
C TRP A 237 9.06 22.33 -6.91
N ALA A 238 9.33 23.62 -7.11
CA ALA A 238 9.65 24.16 -8.42
C ALA A 238 11.18 24.29 -8.57
N TYR A 239 11.75 23.58 -9.53
CA TYR A 239 13.19 23.55 -9.80
C TYR A 239 13.48 24.17 -11.16
N ARG A 240 14.22 25.28 -11.18
CA ARG A 240 14.58 26.02 -12.39
C ARG A 240 16.06 25.85 -12.70
N PHE A 241 16.38 25.36 -13.89
CA PHE A 241 17.74 25.24 -14.40
C PHE A 241 17.98 26.23 -15.52
N VAL A 242 18.97 27.11 -15.35
CA VAL A 242 19.34 28.15 -16.32
C VAL A 242 20.40 27.59 -17.26
N LEU A 243 20.08 27.56 -18.56
CA LEU A 243 20.95 27.08 -19.62
C LEU A 243 22.01 28.12 -19.96
N GLU A 244 23.20 27.64 -20.34
CA GLU A 244 24.30 28.50 -20.76
C GLU A 244 24.06 29.11 -22.15
N ASP A 245 23.48 28.35 -23.09
CA ASP A 245 23.25 28.78 -24.47
C ASP A 245 21.74 28.84 -24.80
N ALA A 246 21.20 30.05 -24.88
CA ALA A 246 19.80 30.30 -25.25
C ALA A 246 19.42 29.75 -26.64
N ARG A 247 20.39 29.58 -27.55
CA ARG A 247 20.14 29.06 -28.90
C ARG A 247 19.73 27.59 -28.91
N LYS A 248 19.97 26.86 -27.81
CA LYS A 248 19.59 25.46 -27.66
C LYS A 248 18.16 25.24 -27.13
N LEU A 249 17.44 26.30 -26.75
CA LEU A 249 16.04 26.20 -26.32
C LEU A 249 15.11 25.53 -27.35
N PRO A 250 15.20 25.82 -28.67
CA PRO A 250 14.38 25.13 -29.66
C PRO A 250 14.65 23.63 -29.74
N ASP A 251 15.90 23.21 -29.55
CA ASP A 251 16.28 21.79 -29.57
C ASP A 251 15.75 21.08 -28.33
N LEU A 252 15.85 21.72 -27.16
CA LEU A 252 15.24 21.25 -25.92
C LEU A 252 13.72 21.09 -26.07
N ARG A 253 13.02 22.10 -26.63
CA ARG A 253 11.57 22.03 -26.87
C ARG A 253 11.21 20.90 -27.82
N LYS A 254 11.99 20.68 -28.89
CA LYS A 254 11.78 19.57 -29.82
C LYS A 254 11.98 18.21 -29.15
N LEU A 255 12.94 18.08 -28.24
CA LEU A 255 13.14 16.83 -27.48
C LEU A 255 11.95 16.56 -26.55
N LEU A 256 11.51 17.58 -25.80
CA LEU A 256 10.36 17.43 -24.90
C LEU A 256 9.06 17.14 -25.67
N ALA A 257 8.84 17.81 -26.81
CA ALA A 257 7.64 17.61 -27.64
C ALA A 257 7.56 16.23 -28.31
N LYS A 258 8.67 15.50 -28.45
CA LYS A 258 8.70 14.16 -29.04
C LYS A 258 8.24 13.06 -28.08
N ASN A 259 8.15 13.34 -26.79
CA ASN A 259 7.71 12.37 -25.79
C ASN A 259 6.19 12.46 -25.60
N ALA A 260 5.45 11.60 -26.30
CA ALA A 260 3.99 11.51 -26.20
C ALA A 260 3.46 11.15 -24.78
N LYS A 261 4.35 10.68 -23.88
CA LYS A 261 4.03 10.28 -22.49
C LYS A 261 4.38 11.36 -21.44
N MET A 262 4.68 12.61 -21.84
CA MET A 262 5.09 13.70 -20.93
C MET A 262 3.92 14.50 -20.31
N CYS A 263 4.16 15.11 -19.14
CA CYS A 263 3.32 16.16 -18.58
C CYS A 263 3.29 17.42 -19.48
N SER A 264 2.37 18.35 -19.22
CA SER A 264 2.18 19.52 -20.09
C SER A 264 3.45 20.38 -20.14
N VAL A 265 3.90 20.73 -21.36
CA VAL A 265 5.08 21.58 -21.58
C VAL A 265 4.62 22.93 -22.10
N GLN A 266 4.94 24.00 -21.37
CA GLN A 266 4.49 25.35 -21.68
C GLN A 266 5.67 26.28 -21.93
N ALA A 267 5.54 27.14 -22.95
CA ALA A 267 6.53 28.17 -23.24
C ALA A 267 6.02 29.53 -22.74
N LEU A 268 6.61 30.05 -21.66
CA LEU A 268 6.12 31.25 -20.98
C LEU A 268 7.24 32.24 -20.67
N LYS A 269 6.94 33.54 -20.80
CA LYS A 269 7.81 34.60 -20.30
C LYS A 269 7.58 34.76 -18.80
N THR A 270 8.51 34.21 -18.03
CA THR A 270 8.52 34.26 -16.57
C THR A 270 9.67 35.16 -16.12
N LYS A 271 9.60 35.66 -14.88
CA LYS A 271 10.68 36.44 -14.27
C LYS A 271 11.10 35.80 -12.95
N THR A 272 12.40 35.70 -12.70
CA THR A 272 12.91 35.29 -11.37
C THR A 272 12.92 36.49 -10.41
N THR A 273 12.41 36.29 -9.20
CA THR A 273 12.50 37.21 -8.07
C THR A 273 13.12 36.52 -6.86
N TYR A 274 13.63 37.31 -5.92
CA TYR A 274 14.24 36.81 -4.68
C TYR A 274 13.44 37.29 -3.48
N PRO A 275 13.17 36.42 -2.50
CA PRO A 275 12.43 36.79 -1.31
C PRO A 275 13.25 37.78 -0.46
N LYS A 276 12.54 38.67 0.26
CA LYS A 276 13.19 39.64 1.17
C LYS A 276 13.63 38.98 2.48
N ASP A 277 12.82 38.05 2.97
CA ASP A 277 13.05 37.27 4.20
C ASP A 277 13.27 35.81 3.81
N PHE A 278 14.10 35.08 4.56
CA PHE A 278 14.26 33.64 4.35
C PHE A 278 12.97 32.89 4.73
N LEU A 279 12.66 31.82 4.01
CA LEU A 279 11.49 30.99 4.30
C LEU A 279 11.47 30.43 5.73
N GLU A 280 12.65 30.07 6.27
CA GLU A 280 12.81 29.61 7.65
C GLU A 280 12.37 30.66 8.68
N ASP A 281 12.76 31.92 8.48
CA ASP A 281 12.36 33.01 9.37
C ASP A 281 10.84 33.22 9.32
N ASN A 282 10.23 33.06 8.15
CA ASN A 282 8.77 33.14 8.00
C ASN A 282 8.04 32.01 8.75
N PHE A 283 8.60 30.80 8.78
CA PHE A 283 8.08 29.71 9.61
C PHE A 283 8.25 29.99 11.11
N ILE A 284 9.39 30.56 11.52
CA ILE A 284 9.62 30.98 12.90
C ILE A 284 8.59 32.04 13.31
N ARG A 285 8.32 33.04 12.45
CA ARG A 285 7.30 34.06 12.67
C ARG A 285 5.90 33.44 12.82
N LEU A 286 5.52 32.52 11.92
CA LEU A 286 4.24 31.82 12.02
C LEU A 286 4.12 31.04 13.34
N SER A 287 5.16 30.27 13.69
CA SER A 287 5.22 29.53 14.96
C SER A 287 5.13 30.45 16.18
N HIS A 288 5.80 31.62 16.13
CA HIS A 288 5.71 32.63 17.16
C HIS A 288 4.28 33.16 17.29
N GLU A 289 3.62 33.56 16.20
CA GLU A 289 2.24 34.04 16.24
C GLU A 289 1.27 33.01 16.80
N LEU A 290 1.43 31.73 16.43
CA LEU A 290 0.56 30.65 16.93
C LEU A 290 0.79 30.30 18.41
N THR A 291 1.92 30.66 19.01
CA THR A 291 2.29 30.19 20.36
C THR A 291 2.43 31.29 21.40
N ARG A 292 3.00 32.44 21.01
CA ARG A 292 3.42 33.54 21.90
C ARG A 292 3.07 34.92 21.37
N GLY A 293 2.55 35.02 20.15
CA GLY A 293 2.24 36.28 19.51
C GLY A 293 0.95 36.93 19.99
N THR A 294 0.45 37.84 19.18
CA THR A 294 -0.74 38.65 19.51
C THR A 294 -2.06 37.95 19.20
N TRP A 295 -1.99 36.86 18.45
CA TRP A 295 -3.17 36.08 18.08
C TRP A 295 -3.74 35.32 19.29
N PRO A 296 -5.07 35.33 19.52
CA PRO A 296 -5.69 34.63 20.63
C PRO A 296 -5.36 33.14 20.64
N ARG A 297 -5.09 32.58 21.82
CA ARG A 297 -4.73 31.17 21.96
C ARG A 297 -5.92 30.27 21.59
N LYS A 298 -5.73 29.39 20.60
CA LYS A 298 -6.72 28.39 20.18
C LYS A 298 -6.28 26.97 20.57
N PRO A 299 -7.16 25.95 20.43
CA PRO A 299 -6.79 24.55 20.65
C PRO A 299 -5.69 24.05 19.71
N PHE A 300 -5.05 22.94 20.09
CA PHE A 300 -3.96 22.35 19.30
C PHE A 300 -4.45 21.84 17.93
N THR A 301 -5.67 21.31 17.87
CA THR A 301 -6.38 20.88 16.65
C THR A 301 -6.36 21.97 15.57
N VAL A 302 -6.81 23.18 15.92
CA VAL A 302 -6.80 24.35 15.02
C VAL A 302 -5.37 24.73 14.63
N HIS A 303 -4.46 24.83 15.60
CA HIS A 303 -3.06 25.22 15.32
C HIS A 303 -2.39 24.23 14.35
N TYR A 304 -2.65 22.94 14.53
CA TYR A 304 -2.12 21.88 13.69
C TYR A 304 -2.56 22.06 12.23
N GLN A 305 -3.85 22.34 11.99
CA GLN A 305 -4.36 22.57 10.63
C GLN A 305 -3.81 23.87 10.01
N ILE A 306 -3.60 24.92 10.81
CA ILE A 306 -2.96 26.15 10.33
C ILE A 306 -1.50 25.91 9.93
N GLU A 307 -0.71 25.24 10.78
CA GLU A 307 0.69 24.93 10.46
C GLU A 307 0.78 24.00 9.23
N ARG A 308 -0.19 23.09 9.05
CA ARG A 308 -0.30 22.19 7.89
C ARG A 308 -0.41 22.95 6.57
N LEU A 309 -1.16 24.06 6.50
CA LEU A 309 -1.27 24.87 5.28
C LEU A 309 0.10 25.38 4.80
N ALA A 310 0.94 25.82 5.72
CA ALA A 310 2.27 26.33 5.39
C ALA A 310 3.28 25.20 5.16
N ARG A 311 3.32 24.23 6.07
CA ARG A 311 4.36 23.20 6.13
C ARG A 311 4.24 22.15 5.04
N ASN A 312 3.04 21.93 4.51
CA ASN A 312 2.83 21.07 3.34
C ASN A 312 2.94 21.83 2.00
N GLY A 313 3.29 23.12 2.03
CA GLY A 313 3.53 23.90 0.80
C GLY A 313 2.28 24.46 0.12
N TYR A 314 1.07 24.32 0.70
CA TYR A 314 -0.17 24.84 0.10
C TYR A 314 -0.19 26.36 0.04
N LEU A 315 0.25 27.04 1.11
CA LEU A 315 0.29 28.50 1.18
C LEU A 315 1.60 28.99 1.82
N PRO A 316 2.16 30.15 1.39
CA PRO A 316 3.30 30.75 2.07
C PRO A 316 3.00 31.08 3.56
N PRO A 317 3.97 30.94 4.49
CA PRO A 317 3.72 31.21 5.91
C PRO A 317 3.18 32.63 6.18
N LEU A 318 3.67 33.64 5.44
CA LEU A 318 3.18 35.02 5.57
C LEU A 318 1.73 35.20 5.10
N THR A 319 1.29 34.41 4.12
CA THR A 319 -0.12 34.40 3.69
C THR A 319 -0.99 33.76 4.77
N VAL A 320 -0.53 32.66 5.37
CA VAL A 320 -1.22 32.00 6.49
C VAL A 320 -1.36 32.94 7.69
N ILE A 321 -0.34 33.71 8.03
CA ILE A 321 -0.41 34.73 9.10
C ILE A 321 -1.54 35.75 8.84
N LYS A 322 -1.72 36.18 7.57
CA LYS A 322 -2.77 37.13 7.20
C LYS A 322 -4.18 36.56 7.35
N LEU A 323 -4.35 35.23 7.32
CA LEU A 323 -5.65 34.58 7.50
C LEU A 323 -6.04 34.40 8.98
N LEU A 324 -5.09 34.53 9.92
CA LEU A 324 -5.33 34.33 11.35
C LEU A 324 -6.49 35.15 11.93
N PRO A 325 -6.69 36.43 11.57
CA PRO A 325 -7.84 37.21 12.06
C PRO A 325 -9.18 36.61 11.63
N LYS A 326 -9.32 36.25 10.35
CA LYS A 326 -10.54 35.60 9.83
C LYS A 326 -10.77 34.25 10.50
N ILE A 327 -9.73 33.45 10.68
CA ILE A 327 -9.82 32.16 11.38
C ILE A 327 -10.30 32.34 12.82
N SER A 328 -9.85 33.38 13.54
CA SER A 328 -10.35 33.66 14.89
C SER A 328 -11.84 33.98 14.87
N ILE A 329 -12.29 34.84 13.95
CA ILE A 329 -13.71 35.19 13.81
C ILE A 329 -14.55 33.93 13.54
N LEU A 330 -14.10 33.07 12.63
CA LEU A 330 -14.81 31.83 12.31
C LEU A 330 -14.85 30.88 13.51
N TYR A 331 -13.75 30.75 14.26
CA TYR A 331 -13.71 29.92 15.46
C TYR A 331 -14.66 30.44 16.54
N ASP A 332 -14.68 31.76 16.75
CA ASP A 332 -15.55 32.38 17.74
C ASP A 332 -17.04 32.30 17.32
N THR A 333 -17.32 32.08 16.03
CA THR A 333 -18.68 31.93 15.48
C THR A 333 -19.15 30.48 15.45
N TYR A 334 -18.33 29.55 14.97
CA TYR A 334 -18.71 28.16 14.66
C TYR A 334 -18.08 27.11 15.58
N GLY A 335 -16.98 27.42 16.29
CA GLY A 335 -16.27 26.48 17.15
C GLY A 335 -15.10 25.74 16.48
N ASP A 336 -14.63 24.66 17.12
CA ASP A 336 -13.40 23.94 16.73
C ASP A 336 -13.60 23.05 15.48
N ASP A 337 -14.51 22.08 15.53
CA ASP A 337 -14.70 21.08 14.47
C ASP A 337 -15.00 21.72 13.09
N PRO A 338 -15.92 22.71 12.96
CA PRO A 338 -16.21 23.33 11.67
C PRO A 338 -15.01 24.08 11.08
N VAL A 339 -14.22 24.75 11.92
CA VAL A 339 -13.03 25.49 11.47
C VAL A 339 -11.92 24.54 11.06
N CYS A 340 -11.72 23.45 11.81
CA CYS A 340 -10.76 22.43 11.43
C CYS A 340 -11.15 21.76 10.10
N ALA A 341 -12.43 21.47 9.89
CA ALA A 341 -12.95 20.95 8.62
C ALA A 341 -12.75 21.96 7.46
N ALA A 342 -13.04 23.26 7.70
CA ALA A 342 -12.82 24.31 6.71
C ALA A 342 -11.35 24.47 6.32
N LEU A 343 -10.41 24.41 7.28
CA LEU A 343 -8.97 24.47 7.01
C LEU A 343 -8.49 23.24 6.23
N ARG A 344 -9.01 22.05 6.54
CA ARG A 344 -8.73 20.82 5.77
C ARG A 344 -9.24 20.95 4.34
N ARG A 345 -10.47 21.41 4.15
CA ARG A 345 -11.07 21.62 2.83
C ARG A 345 -10.32 22.68 2.03
N LEU A 346 -9.87 23.77 2.66
CA LEU A 346 -9.01 24.75 2.01
C LEU A 346 -7.71 24.12 1.48
N SER A 347 -7.06 23.26 2.28
CA SER A 347 -5.84 22.55 1.84
C SER A 347 -6.08 21.63 0.63
N ARG A 348 -7.30 21.09 0.49
CA ARG A 348 -7.74 20.27 -0.62
C ARG A 348 -8.03 21.12 -1.87
N ASP A 349 -8.74 22.23 -1.73
CA ASP A 349 -9.31 22.96 -2.86
C ASP A 349 -8.36 24.03 -3.43
N VAL A 350 -7.39 24.53 -2.63
CA VAL A 350 -6.38 25.48 -3.11
C VAL A 350 -5.41 24.77 -4.10
N PRO A 351 -5.27 25.27 -5.34
CA PRO A 351 -4.32 24.72 -6.30
C PRO A 351 -2.90 25.23 -6.02
N PHE A 352 -1.87 24.61 -6.60
CA PHE A 352 -0.51 25.17 -6.53
C PHE A 352 -0.37 26.37 -7.47
N PRO A 353 0.29 27.46 -7.06
CA PRO A 353 0.59 28.55 -7.97
C PRO A 353 1.40 28.03 -9.16
N GLY A 354 1.00 28.42 -10.37
CA GLY A 354 1.62 27.95 -11.59
C GLY A 354 0.91 28.49 -12.83
N PRO A 355 1.40 28.15 -14.02
CA PRO A 355 0.84 28.65 -15.28
C PRO A 355 -0.64 28.38 -15.51
N GLY A 356 -1.16 27.26 -14.99
CA GLY A 356 -2.55 26.83 -15.16
C GLY A 356 -3.54 27.44 -14.15
N THR A 357 -3.09 28.32 -13.24
CA THR A 357 -3.94 28.89 -12.19
C THR A 357 -4.18 30.38 -12.38
N GLN A 358 -5.12 30.97 -11.62
CA GLN A 358 -5.41 32.40 -11.69
C GLN A 358 -4.92 33.13 -10.44
N ALA A 359 -4.50 34.38 -10.59
CA ALA A 359 -4.04 35.19 -9.46
C ALA A 359 -5.12 35.40 -8.38
N HIS A 360 -6.40 35.42 -8.78
CA HIS A 360 -7.54 35.58 -7.88
C HIS A 360 -7.58 34.50 -6.79
N ASP A 361 -7.30 33.25 -7.16
CA ASP A 361 -7.36 32.06 -6.31
C ASP A 361 -6.39 32.13 -5.11
N PHE A 362 -5.39 33.01 -5.15
CA PHE A 362 -4.36 33.17 -4.11
C PHE A 362 -4.46 34.49 -3.36
N THR A 363 -5.48 35.31 -3.64
CA THR A 363 -5.69 36.55 -2.91
C THR A 363 -6.22 36.25 -1.51
N VAL A 364 -5.80 37.04 -0.51
CA VAL A 364 -6.26 36.87 0.88
C VAL A 364 -7.78 36.93 0.95
N GLY A 365 -8.43 37.86 0.23
CA GLY A 365 -9.88 37.97 0.21
C GLY A 365 -10.59 36.72 -0.32
N SER A 366 -10.12 36.13 -1.42
CA SER A 366 -10.70 34.89 -1.95
C SER A 366 -10.52 33.71 -0.99
N LEU A 367 -9.36 33.61 -0.33
CA LEU A 367 -9.11 32.56 0.68
C LEU A 367 -9.99 32.75 1.93
N GLU A 368 -10.22 33.99 2.36
CA GLU A 368 -11.12 34.31 3.48
C GLU A 368 -12.58 34.01 3.17
N GLU A 369 -13.02 34.27 1.93
CA GLU A 369 -14.37 33.94 1.44
C GLU A 369 -14.57 32.42 1.44
N GLN A 370 -13.67 31.68 0.79
CA GLN A 370 -13.70 30.21 0.77
C GLN A 370 -13.72 29.61 2.18
N LEU A 371 -12.87 30.09 3.10
CA LEU A 371 -12.88 29.63 4.49
C LEU A 371 -14.21 29.90 5.19
N GLY A 372 -14.84 31.05 4.92
CA GLY A 372 -16.15 31.38 5.45
C GLY A 372 -17.24 30.45 4.94
N ASP A 373 -17.26 30.22 3.62
CA ASP A 373 -18.20 29.33 2.96
C ASP A 373 -18.07 27.91 3.51
N PHE A 374 -16.84 27.38 3.57
CA PHE A 374 -16.57 26.03 4.08
C PHE A 374 -17.00 25.87 5.54
N ALA A 375 -16.69 26.84 6.41
CA ALA A 375 -17.09 26.79 7.81
C ALA A 375 -18.63 26.85 7.97
N SER A 376 -19.31 27.65 7.14
CA SER A 376 -20.77 27.76 7.16
C SER A 376 -21.49 26.52 6.60
N SER A 377 -20.84 25.81 5.66
CA SER A 377 -21.35 24.59 5.02
C SER A 377 -21.06 23.31 5.80
N TYR A 378 -20.44 23.39 6.97
CA TYR A 378 -20.07 22.23 7.77
C TYR A 378 -21.31 21.46 8.21
N ASP A 379 -21.38 20.19 7.82
CA ASP A 379 -22.37 19.25 8.30
C ASP A 379 -21.77 18.42 9.44
N GLU A 380 -22.27 18.67 10.66
CA GLU A 380 -21.87 17.91 11.85
C GLU A 380 -22.14 16.42 11.69
N TYR A 381 -23.20 16.05 10.97
CA TYR A 381 -23.62 14.66 10.80
C TYR A 381 -23.01 14.01 9.56
N ALA A 382 -22.12 14.67 8.81
CA ALA A 382 -21.51 14.09 7.62
C ALA A 382 -20.79 12.76 7.97
N PRO A 383 -20.86 11.74 7.11
CA PRO A 383 -20.38 10.41 7.47
C PRO A 383 -18.87 10.24 7.51
N ASP A 384 -18.18 10.99 6.67
CA ASP A 384 -16.73 11.06 6.64
C ASP A 384 -16.19 11.97 7.74
N ASN A 385 -17.06 12.76 8.38
CA ASN A 385 -16.71 13.69 9.43
C ASN A 385 -15.92 12.97 10.54
N PRO A 386 -14.59 13.15 10.58
CA PRO A 386 -13.75 12.40 11.50
C PRO A 386 -14.10 12.71 12.97
N TYR A 387 -14.58 13.92 13.24
CA TYR A 387 -14.94 14.39 14.59
C TYR A 387 -16.22 13.73 15.12
N GLU A 388 -17.13 13.39 14.22
CA GLU A 388 -18.39 12.74 14.54
C GLU A 388 -18.19 11.22 14.76
N LEU A 389 -17.33 10.59 13.95
CA LEU A 389 -17.00 9.17 14.06
C LEU A 389 -16.44 8.77 15.43
N THR A 390 -15.68 9.65 16.07
CA THR A 390 -15.20 9.43 17.45
C THR A 390 -16.31 9.49 18.49
N ARG A 391 -17.40 10.23 18.23
CA ARG A 391 -18.59 10.23 19.08
C ARG A 391 -19.39 8.93 18.89
N ARG A 392 -19.48 8.44 17.64
CA ARG A 392 -20.18 7.20 17.27
C ARG A 392 -19.50 5.92 17.75
N HIS A 393 -18.19 5.91 17.92
CA HIS A 393 -17.44 4.70 18.23
C HIS A 393 -16.45 4.93 19.36
N THR A 394 -16.77 4.43 20.56
CA THR A 394 -15.92 4.48 21.76
C THR A 394 -14.53 3.84 21.58
N HIS A 395 -14.37 3.03 20.54
CA HIS A 395 -13.12 2.36 20.18
C HIS A 395 -12.31 3.07 19.08
N ILE A 396 -12.69 4.28 18.68
CA ILE A 396 -11.97 5.08 17.66
C ILE A 396 -11.48 6.38 18.31
N ASN A 397 -10.25 6.77 18.01
CA ASN A 397 -9.70 8.06 18.40
C ASN A 397 -9.17 8.81 17.17
N LEU A 398 -9.28 10.13 17.21
CA LEU A 398 -8.63 11.00 16.23
C LEU A 398 -7.17 11.20 16.60
N VAL A 399 -6.31 10.79 15.67
CA VAL A 399 -4.85 10.83 15.85
C VAL A 399 -4.23 11.65 14.73
N HIS A 400 -3.45 12.66 15.12
CA HIS A 400 -2.65 13.43 14.18
C HIS A 400 -1.42 12.64 13.74
N LYS A 401 -0.98 12.86 12.49
CA LYS A 401 0.06 12.04 11.87
C LYS A 401 1.13 12.90 11.21
N VAL A 402 2.39 12.49 11.31
CA VAL A 402 3.52 13.14 10.63
C VAL A 402 4.25 12.14 9.76
N VAL A 403 4.41 12.48 8.49
CA VAL A 403 5.20 11.70 7.54
C VAL A 403 6.57 12.36 7.41
N VAL A 404 7.61 11.63 7.82
CA VAL A 404 9.00 12.04 7.72
C VAL A 404 9.61 11.46 6.45
N MET A 405 10.13 12.34 5.60
CA MET A 405 10.74 12.00 4.32
C MET A 405 12.24 12.38 4.32
N PRO A 406 13.05 11.83 3.40
CA PRO A 406 14.45 12.22 3.28
C PRO A 406 14.67 13.74 3.18
N THR A 407 13.85 14.42 2.38
CA THR A 407 13.95 15.87 2.11
C THR A 407 13.13 16.77 3.02
N GLY A 408 12.14 16.24 3.76
CA GLY A 408 11.16 17.07 4.46
C GLY A 408 10.33 16.34 5.51
N LEU A 409 9.22 16.95 5.90
CA LEU A 409 8.20 16.34 6.75
C LEU A 409 6.83 16.92 6.35
N ARG A 410 5.77 16.11 6.42
CA ARG A 410 4.40 16.47 6.02
C ARG A 410 3.44 16.20 7.20
N LEU A 411 2.48 17.10 7.40
CA LEU A 411 1.45 17.00 8.43
C LEU A 411 0.16 16.40 7.84
N GLU A 412 -0.38 15.37 8.50
CA GLU A 412 -1.56 14.60 8.07
C GLU A 412 -2.56 14.39 9.22
N GLY A 413 -3.80 14.09 8.84
CA GLY A 413 -4.89 13.86 9.78
C GLY A 413 -5.52 15.13 10.38
N PRO A 414 -6.25 15.00 11.50
CA PRO A 414 -6.38 13.78 12.27
C PRO A 414 -7.14 12.69 11.51
N GLU A 415 -6.68 11.44 11.64
CA GLU A 415 -7.31 10.25 11.09
C GLU A 415 -7.96 9.43 12.21
N PRO A 416 -9.11 8.80 11.97
CA PRO A 416 -9.71 7.87 12.91
C PRO A 416 -8.90 6.58 12.96
N GLU A 417 -8.27 6.32 14.09
CA GLU A 417 -7.55 5.08 14.35
C GLU A 417 -8.25 4.25 15.45
N PRO A 418 -8.23 2.91 15.37
CA PRO A 418 -8.66 2.07 16.46
C PRO A 418 -7.90 2.39 17.74
N THR A 419 -8.61 2.39 18.85
CA THR A 419 -7.99 2.67 20.14
C THR A 419 -7.08 1.51 20.57
N ASN A 420 -6.05 1.88 21.31
CA ASN A 420 -5.16 0.95 22.00
C ASN A 420 -5.20 1.24 23.51
N ARG A 421 -4.44 0.47 24.30
CA ARG A 421 -4.43 0.59 25.75
C ARG A 421 -3.98 1.97 26.23
N VAL A 422 -2.98 2.55 25.56
CA VAL A 422 -2.44 3.87 25.92
C VAL A 422 -3.49 4.96 25.65
N LEU A 423 -4.08 4.95 24.45
CA LEU A 423 -5.10 5.93 24.08
C LEU A 423 -6.36 5.82 24.95
N ARG A 424 -6.79 4.59 25.32
CA ARG A 424 -7.90 4.41 26.27
C ARG A 424 -7.60 5.03 27.64
N ARG A 425 -6.42 4.76 28.18
CA ARG A 425 -6.02 5.27 29.51
C ARG A 425 -5.92 6.79 29.55
N TYR A 426 -5.49 7.40 28.44
CA TYR A 426 -5.32 8.84 28.32
C TYR A 426 -6.30 9.46 27.29
N ALA A 427 -7.56 9.00 27.28
CA ALA A 427 -8.55 9.38 26.27
C ALA A 427 -8.79 10.91 26.17
N LYS A 428 -8.62 11.66 27.27
CA LYS A 428 -8.73 13.13 27.29
C LYS A 428 -7.49 13.88 26.77
N TYR A 429 -6.43 13.15 26.43
CA TYR A 429 -5.11 13.71 26.07
C TYR A 429 -4.63 13.14 24.72
N THR A 430 -5.53 12.68 23.86
CA THR A 430 -5.21 12.13 22.53
C THR A 430 -4.37 13.09 21.67
N ASP A 431 -4.63 14.40 21.75
CA ASP A 431 -3.84 15.46 21.09
C ASP A 431 -2.37 15.57 21.55
N PHE A 432 -1.99 14.87 22.61
CA PHE A 432 -0.62 14.77 23.08
C PHE A 432 0.10 13.54 22.52
N PHE A 433 -0.58 12.69 21.75
CA PHE A 433 0.00 11.56 21.04
C PHE A 433 0.00 11.83 19.54
N LEU A 434 1.06 11.36 18.87
CA LEU A 434 1.29 11.62 17.46
C LEU A 434 1.77 10.34 16.78
N ARG A 435 1.15 9.98 15.65
CA ARG A 435 1.63 8.92 14.78
C ARG A 435 2.75 9.48 13.90
N VAL A 436 3.91 8.83 13.87
CA VAL A 436 5.05 9.24 13.02
C VAL A 436 5.40 8.11 12.07
N GLU A 437 5.44 8.39 10.77
CA GLU A 437 5.77 7.43 9.72
C GLU A 437 7.00 7.85 8.93
N PHE A 438 7.82 6.89 8.55
CA PHE A 438 9.02 7.13 7.73
C PHE A 438 8.77 6.56 6.33
N ARG A 439 8.75 7.44 5.33
CA ARG A 439 8.46 7.11 3.93
C ARG A 439 9.46 7.81 2.99
N ASP A 440 9.55 7.34 1.76
CA ASP A 440 10.22 8.02 0.64
C ASP A 440 9.27 9.08 0.06
N GLU A 441 9.76 10.03 -0.75
CA GLU A 441 8.94 11.15 -1.26
C GLU A 441 7.74 10.70 -2.12
N ASP A 442 7.78 9.49 -2.68
CA ASP A 442 6.71 8.88 -3.45
C ASP A 442 5.63 8.19 -2.61
N GLY A 443 5.71 8.30 -1.27
CA GLY A 443 4.79 7.64 -0.34
C GLY A 443 5.12 6.17 -0.07
N ALA A 444 6.12 5.59 -0.75
CA ALA A 444 6.56 4.21 -0.50
C ALA A 444 7.48 4.13 0.71
N THR A 445 7.71 2.92 1.22
CA THR A 445 8.76 2.67 2.23
C THR A 445 10.14 2.93 1.63
N VAL A 446 11.06 3.53 2.39
CA VAL A 446 12.47 3.63 1.98
C VAL A 446 13.06 2.21 1.91
N ARG A 447 13.41 1.76 0.70
CA ARG A 447 13.87 0.39 0.43
C ARG A 447 15.37 0.35 0.30
N TYR A 448 15.92 -0.80 0.67
CA TYR A 448 17.28 -1.16 0.31
C TYR A 448 17.45 -1.15 -1.22
N ASP A 449 18.42 -0.36 -1.69
CA ASP A 449 18.91 -0.37 -3.06
C ASP A 449 20.39 -0.78 -3.03
N PRO A 450 20.79 -1.90 -3.66
CA PRO A 450 22.18 -2.32 -3.71
C PRO A 450 23.13 -1.25 -4.29
N ARG A 451 22.63 -0.33 -5.10
CA ARG A 451 23.39 0.69 -5.85
C ARG A 451 23.45 2.05 -5.13
N THR A 452 22.53 2.28 -4.20
CA THR A 452 22.43 3.53 -3.45
C THR A 452 22.83 3.30 -1.99
N ASP A 453 23.70 4.15 -1.45
CA ASP A 453 23.93 4.23 -0.01
C ASP A 453 22.86 5.13 0.63
N LEU A 454 22.12 4.56 1.59
CA LEU A 454 21.04 5.20 2.34
C LEU A 454 21.46 5.57 3.77
N HIS A 455 22.72 5.34 4.15
CA HIS A 455 23.21 5.54 5.51
C HIS A 455 22.95 6.96 6.02
N ARG A 456 23.14 7.99 5.17
CA ARG A 456 22.85 9.40 5.55
C ARG A 456 21.36 9.65 5.80
N VAL A 457 20.45 8.93 5.14
CA VAL A 457 19.00 9.03 5.40
C VAL A 457 18.65 8.36 6.72
N TYR A 458 19.04 7.09 6.90
CA TYR A 458 18.70 6.32 8.11
C TYR A 458 19.34 6.92 9.36
N HIS A 459 20.66 7.10 9.37
CA HIS A 459 21.41 7.53 10.56
C HIS A 459 21.58 9.05 10.67
N GLY A 460 21.45 9.79 9.57
CA GLY A 460 21.56 11.26 9.58
C GLY A 460 20.23 12.00 9.66
N ARG A 461 19.15 11.50 9.03
CA ARG A 461 17.83 12.16 9.03
C ARG A 461 16.85 11.49 9.97
N PHE A 462 16.55 10.21 9.75
CA PHE A 462 15.50 9.51 10.50
C PHE A 462 15.87 9.30 11.96
N LYS A 463 17.11 8.87 12.22
CA LYS A 463 17.63 8.75 13.58
C LYS A 463 17.59 10.08 14.34
N THR A 464 17.99 11.19 13.71
CA THR A 464 17.93 12.51 14.35
C THR A 464 16.51 12.90 14.75
N VAL A 465 15.50 12.56 13.94
CA VAL A 465 14.10 12.79 14.30
C VAL A 465 13.68 11.93 15.50
N LEU A 466 14.12 10.67 15.57
CA LEU A 466 13.82 9.77 16.70
C LEU A 466 14.53 10.18 18.00
N ASP A 467 15.76 10.68 17.90
CA ASP A 467 16.58 11.09 19.04
C ASP A 467 16.23 12.51 19.55
N SER A 468 15.52 13.30 18.74
CA SER A 468 15.10 14.67 19.07
C SER A 468 13.58 14.76 19.27
N SER A 469 13.05 15.99 19.33
CA SER A 469 11.62 16.24 19.43
C SER A 469 11.13 16.98 18.18
N ILE A 470 9.97 16.57 17.67
CA ILE A 470 9.28 17.28 16.60
C ILE A 470 8.47 18.40 17.23
N LEU A 471 8.80 19.64 16.88
CA LEU A 471 8.06 20.83 17.31
C LEU A 471 6.90 21.09 16.35
N ILE A 472 5.68 21.09 16.89
CA ILE A 472 4.44 21.40 16.17
C ILE A 472 3.59 22.27 17.08
N SER A 473 3.19 23.45 16.62
CA SER A 473 2.27 24.34 17.34
C SER A 473 2.63 24.59 18.81
N GLY A 474 3.94 24.70 19.11
CA GLY A 474 4.46 24.93 20.46
C GLY A 474 4.54 23.69 21.37
N ARG A 475 4.23 22.49 20.87
CA ARG A 475 4.40 21.22 21.57
C ARG A 475 5.63 20.48 21.05
N ALA A 476 6.39 19.86 21.96
CA ALA A 476 7.53 19.03 21.64
C ALA A 476 7.15 17.54 21.75
N PHE A 477 6.98 16.89 20.61
CA PHE A 477 6.65 15.47 20.54
C PHE A 477 7.94 14.65 20.49
N SER A 478 8.09 13.69 21.40
CA SER A 478 9.27 12.81 21.48
C SER A 478 8.88 11.34 21.36
N PHE A 479 9.80 10.50 20.87
CA PHE A 479 9.56 9.08 20.66
C PHE A 479 9.02 8.38 21.92
N LEU A 480 8.04 7.49 21.74
CA LEU A 480 7.37 6.74 22.81
C LEU A 480 7.52 5.22 22.60
N GLY A 481 7.19 4.70 21.43
CA GLY A 481 7.26 3.25 21.15
C GLY A 481 6.57 2.85 19.85
N PHE A 482 6.58 1.56 19.51
CA PHE A 482 5.95 1.03 18.31
C PHE A 482 5.45 -0.41 18.52
N SER A 483 4.38 -0.79 17.83
CA SER A 483 3.91 -2.18 17.77
C SER A 483 4.66 -2.98 16.69
N HIS A 484 4.47 -4.30 16.66
CA HIS A 484 5.08 -5.16 15.62
C HIS A 484 4.59 -4.81 14.20
N SER A 485 3.30 -4.47 14.06
CA SER A 485 2.75 -3.99 12.78
C SER A 485 3.37 -2.64 12.41
N SER A 486 3.44 -1.71 13.38
CA SER A 486 4.01 -0.37 13.17
C SER A 486 5.48 -0.45 12.71
N LEU A 487 6.29 -1.32 13.30
CA LEU A 487 7.68 -1.55 12.90
C LEU A 487 7.80 -1.99 11.43
N ARG A 488 6.94 -2.92 10.99
CA ARG A 488 6.91 -3.42 9.60
C ARG A 488 6.38 -2.39 8.60
N SER A 489 5.57 -1.44 9.05
CA SER A 489 5.11 -0.29 8.25
C SER A 489 6.00 0.94 8.40
N GLN A 490 7.15 0.85 9.09
CA GLN A 490 8.05 1.98 9.37
C GLN A 490 7.33 3.15 10.08
N SER A 491 6.44 2.84 11.03
CA SER A 491 5.71 3.81 11.85
C SER A 491 5.92 3.61 13.35
N CYS A 492 5.70 4.67 14.12
CA CYS A 492 5.84 4.67 15.58
C CYS A 492 5.00 5.76 16.24
N TRP A 493 4.93 5.72 17.57
CA TRP A 493 4.24 6.69 18.42
C TRP A 493 5.21 7.68 19.03
N PHE A 494 4.82 8.94 19.00
CA PHE A 494 5.45 10.04 19.72
C PHE A 494 4.46 10.62 20.73
N MET A 495 4.96 11.27 21.78
CA MET A 495 4.12 12.03 22.72
C MET A 495 4.74 13.36 23.16
N ALA A 496 3.88 14.33 23.41
CA ALA A 496 4.19 15.57 24.09
C ALA A 496 3.86 15.48 25.59
N PRO A 497 4.59 16.18 26.48
CA PRO A 497 4.29 16.15 27.91
C PRO A 497 2.92 16.76 28.25
N PHE A 498 2.22 16.16 29.22
CA PHE A 498 0.94 16.66 29.75
C PHE A 498 0.81 16.43 31.27
N VAL A 499 -0.09 17.17 31.92
CA VAL A 499 -0.37 17.00 33.36
C VAL A 499 -1.54 16.04 33.54
N PHE A 500 -1.30 14.96 34.28
CA PHE A 500 -2.29 13.94 34.60
C PHE A 500 -2.30 13.67 36.11
N ASN A 501 -3.47 13.80 36.75
CA ASN A 501 -3.64 13.68 38.21
C ASN A 501 -2.64 14.54 39.01
N GLY A 502 -2.46 15.80 38.59
CA GLY A 502 -1.56 16.75 39.27
C GLY A 502 -0.06 16.53 39.04
N SER A 503 0.34 15.52 38.24
CA SER A 503 1.75 15.22 37.95
C SER A 503 2.07 15.34 36.46
N LEU A 504 3.24 15.89 36.13
CA LEU A 504 3.72 15.99 34.75
C LEU A 504 4.15 14.61 34.22
N ARG A 505 3.56 14.19 33.11
CA ARG A 505 3.87 12.93 32.42
C ARG A 505 4.72 13.22 31.19
N TYR A 506 5.87 12.56 31.12
CA TYR A 506 6.71 12.44 29.92
C TYR A 506 6.80 10.96 29.52
N ALA A 507 7.45 10.67 28.39
CA ALA A 507 7.48 9.33 27.79
C ALA A 507 7.85 8.22 28.79
N ASP A 508 8.92 8.38 29.58
CA ASP A 508 9.33 7.32 30.50
C ASP A 508 8.32 7.07 31.64
N HIS A 509 7.63 8.11 32.11
CA HIS A 509 6.54 7.94 33.08
C HIS A 509 5.38 7.14 32.47
N VAL A 510 5.02 7.43 31.22
CA VAL A 510 3.96 6.68 30.52
C VAL A 510 4.38 5.23 30.32
N LEU A 511 5.64 4.96 29.94
CA LEU A 511 6.15 3.60 29.78
C LEU A 511 6.15 2.82 31.10
N GLN A 512 6.55 3.45 32.22
CA GLN A 512 6.47 2.85 33.55
C GLN A 512 5.03 2.48 33.94
N ASP A 513 4.06 3.32 33.55
CA ASP A 513 2.64 3.07 33.82
C ASP A 513 2.09 1.85 33.03
N LEU A 514 2.78 1.33 31.99
CA LEU A 514 2.30 0.18 31.18
C LEU A 514 2.69 -1.17 31.77
N GLY A 515 3.80 -1.26 32.50
CA GLY A 515 4.29 -2.52 33.08
C GLY A 515 5.78 -2.48 33.42
N GLU A 516 6.27 -3.62 33.92
CA GLU A 516 7.68 -3.79 34.27
C GLU A 516 8.49 -4.30 33.06
N PHE A 517 9.47 -3.49 32.63
CA PHE A 517 10.33 -3.75 31.47
C PHE A 517 11.82 -3.73 31.79
N LYS A 518 12.25 -3.28 32.98
CA LYS A 518 13.68 -3.08 33.33
C LYS A 518 14.49 -4.38 33.27
N MET A 519 13.85 -5.53 33.45
CA MET A 519 14.49 -6.84 33.34
C MET A 519 14.67 -7.35 31.90
N ILE A 520 14.14 -6.64 30.89
CA ILE A 520 14.28 -7.04 29.49
C ILE A 520 15.50 -6.32 28.89
N ARG A 521 16.63 -7.03 28.83
CA ARG A 521 17.93 -6.49 28.41
C ARG A 521 18.19 -6.46 26.90
N THR A 522 17.26 -6.98 26.09
CA THR A 522 17.35 -6.93 24.62
C THR A 522 16.45 -5.83 24.08
N PRO A 523 16.97 -4.80 23.37
CA PRO A 523 16.18 -3.67 22.87
C PRO A 523 14.98 -4.09 22.00
N ALA A 524 15.19 -5.01 21.06
CA ALA A 524 14.13 -5.52 20.20
C ALA A 524 13.00 -6.19 20.99
N LYS A 525 13.35 -7.04 21.95
CA LYS A 525 12.38 -7.73 22.82
C LYS A 525 11.64 -6.72 23.71
N CYS A 526 12.36 -5.76 24.31
CA CYS A 526 11.78 -4.72 25.16
C CYS A 526 10.78 -3.87 24.37
N ALA A 527 11.18 -3.35 23.20
CA ALA A 527 10.32 -2.60 22.30
C ALA A 527 9.10 -3.42 21.87
N ALA A 528 9.27 -4.71 21.54
CA ALA A 528 8.16 -5.59 21.20
C ALA A 528 7.18 -5.80 22.37
N ARG A 529 7.65 -5.79 23.63
CA ARG A 529 6.76 -5.91 24.82
C ARG A 529 6.00 -4.64 25.12
N ILE A 530 6.68 -3.49 25.07
CA ILE A 530 6.04 -2.16 25.13
C ILE A 530 5.00 -2.02 24.01
N GLY A 531 5.37 -2.42 22.80
CA GLY A 531 4.56 -2.41 21.58
C GLY A 531 3.23 -3.16 21.67
N GLN A 532 3.11 -4.15 22.57
CA GLN A 532 1.84 -4.85 22.78
C GLN A 532 0.73 -3.92 23.29
N ASN A 533 1.08 -2.90 24.07
CA ASN A 533 0.12 -1.90 24.58
C ASN A 533 -0.38 -0.93 23.50
N PHE A 534 0.32 -0.88 22.35
CA PHE A 534 -0.05 -0.10 21.17
C PHE A 534 -0.72 -0.97 20.09
N THR A 535 -1.17 -2.17 20.44
CA THR A 535 -1.93 -3.03 19.51
C THR A 535 -3.37 -2.53 19.44
N ASP A 536 -3.87 -2.39 18.22
CA ASP A 536 -5.27 -2.04 17.96
C ASP A 536 -6.19 -3.12 18.56
N THR A 537 -7.20 -2.67 19.29
CA THR A 537 -8.09 -3.56 20.04
C THR A 537 -9.52 -3.11 19.84
N ASN A 538 -10.36 -4.00 19.32
CA ASN A 538 -11.72 -3.65 18.90
C ASN A 538 -12.65 -3.36 20.08
N THR A 539 -12.44 -4.07 21.20
CA THR A 539 -13.25 -3.94 22.41
C THR A 539 -12.47 -4.47 23.62
N SER A 540 -12.94 -4.10 24.81
CA SER A 540 -12.50 -4.70 26.07
C SER A 540 -13.67 -5.12 26.96
N VAL A 541 -13.42 -6.07 27.85
CA VAL A 541 -14.31 -6.46 28.95
C VAL A 541 -13.51 -6.43 30.25
N GLU A 542 -13.99 -5.70 31.25
CA GLU A 542 -13.34 -5.64 32.56
C GLU A 542 -13.52 -6.97 33.32
N LEU A 543 -12.42 -7.47 33.89
CA LEU A 543 -12.37 -8.69 34.71
C LEU A 543 -12.02 -8.37 36.15
N ARG A 544 -12.34 -9.30 37.06
CA ARG A 544 -11.92 -9.26 38.46
C ARG A 544 -10.81 -10.29 38.73
N PRO A 545 -9.96 -10.09 39.75
CA PRO A 545 -8.92 -11.06 40.11
C PRO A 545 -9.41 -12.49 40.29
N GLU A 546 -10.59 -12.67 40.89
CA GLU A 546 -11.15 -13.98 41.18
C GLU A 546 -11.63 -14.73 39.92
N GLN A 547 -11.72 -14.02 38.79
CA GLN A 547 -12.15 -14.58 37.50
C GLN A 547 -10.97 -15.10 36.67
N VAL A 548 -9.73 -14.87 37.09
CA VAL A 548 -8.53 -15.24 36.33
C VAL A 548 -7.77 -16.38 37.01
N TYR A 549 -7.51 -17.44 36.25
CA TYR A 549 -6.84 -18.66 36.72
C TYR A 549 -5.57 -18.93 35.92
N TRP A 550 -4.62 -19.65 36.51
CA TRP A 550 -3.39 -20.07 35.85
C TRP A 550 -3.36 -21.57 35.63
N LEU A 551 -3.07 -21.99 34.39
CA LEU A 551 -2.88 -23.38 33.99
C LEU A 551 -1.38 -23.64 33.75
N ASN A 552 -0.97 -24.90 33.94
CA ASN A 552 0.40 -25.34 33.66
C ASN A 552 0.62 -25.54 32.16
N ASP A 553 1.71 -25.06 31.59
CA ASP A 553 2.04 -25.38 30.19
C ASP A 553 2.16 -26.90 29.96
N VAL A 554 1.65 -27.36 28.82
CA VAL A 554 1.73 -28.77 28.41
C VAL A 554 3.05 -28.97 27.68
N GLU A 555 4.02 -29.55 28.36
CA GLU A 555 5.37 -29.76 27.83
C GLU A 555 5.67 -31.25 27.66
N ARG A 556 6.25 -31.60 26.50
CA ARG A 556 6.76 -32.95 26.22
C ARG A 556 8.04 -32.83 25.42
N ASN A 557 9.05 -33.64 25.72
CA ASN A 557 10.33 -33.69 24.99
C ASN A 557 10.98 -32.30 24.78
N GLY A 558 10.85 -31.39 25.76
CA GLY A 558 11.40 -30.03 25.67
C GLY A 558 10.65 -29.08 24.72
N ARG A 559 9.44 -29.46 24.26
CA ARG A 559 8.55 -28.63 23.43
C ARG A 559 7.26 -28.33 24.19
N THR A 560 6.72 -27.13 23.97
CA THR A 560 5.51 -26.64 24.64
C THR A 560 4.32 -26.72 23.68
N PHE A 561 3.43 -27.69 23.88
CA PHE A 561 2.25 -27.94 23.04
C PHE A 561 1.16 -26.88 23.25
N SER A 562 1.19 -26.19 24.40
CA SER A 562 0.24 -25.14 24.76
C SER A 562 0.79 -23.72 24.58
N ASP A 563 1.85 -23.50 23.80
CA ASP A 563 2.51 -22.19 23.70
C ASP A 563 1.57 -21.13 23.12
N GLY A 564 1.12 -20.21 23.98
CA GLY A 564 0.27 -19.09 23.57
C GLY A 564 -1.24 -19.34 23.64
N VAL A 565 -1.72 -20.47 24.18
CA VAL A 565 -3.16 -20.77 24.25
C VAL A 565 -3.69 -21.00 25.68
N GLY A 566 -4.88 -20.48 25.96
CA GLY A 566 -5.64 -20.68 27.19
C GLY A 566 -7.12 -20.98 26.92
N ILE A 567 -7.96 -20.89 27.96
CA ILE A 567 -9.40 -21.20 27.87
C ILE A 567 -10.27 -20.12 28.51
N ILE A 568 -11.50 -20.00 28.02
CA ILE A 568 -12.51 -19.04 28.48
C ILE A 568 -13.84 -19.75 28.73
N SER A 569 -14.60 -19.31 29.74
CA SER A 569 -15.93 -19.86 30.03
C SER A 569 -17.02 -19.29 29.12
N MET A 570 -18.15 -19.99 29.02
CA MET A 570 -19.29 -19.55 28.21
C MET A 570 -19.86 -18.22 28.73
N GLU A 571 -20.00 -18.07 30.04
CA GLU A 571 -20.59 -16.88 30.66
C GLU A 571 -19.74 -15.63 30.45
N LEU A 572 -18.41 -15.76 30.46
CA LEU A 572 -17.52 -14.64 30.12
C LEU A 572 -17.55 -14.34 28.62
N LEU A 573 -17.57 -15.38 27.78
CA LEU A 573 -17.67 -15.24 26.33
C LEU A 573 -18.98 -14.53 25.90
N GLN A 574 -20.10 -14.83 26.57
CA GLN A 574 -21.37 -14.12 26.39
C GLN A 574 -21.28 -12.64 26.80
N SER A 575 -20.45 -12.28 27.79
CA SER A 575 -20.17 -10.87 28.09
C SER A 575 -19.39 -10.21 26.94
N VAL A 576 -18.41 -10.91 26.35
CA VAL A 576 -17.69 -10.40 25.17
C VAL A 576 -18.64 -10.20 23.98
N TRP A 577 -19.52 -11.15 23.70
CA TRP A 577 -20.47 -11.06 22.58
C TRP A 577 -21.45 -9.90 22.67
N ARG A 578 -21.78 -9.46 23.90
CA ARG A 578 -22.63 -8.28 24.11
C ARG A 578 -21.95 -6.99 23.67
N VAL A 579 -20.63 -6.87 23.85
CA VAL A 579 -19.87 -5.67 23.48
C VAL A 579 -19.47 -5.66 22.00
N TYR A 580 -19.24 -6.83 21.40
CA TYR A 580 -18.84 -6.96 19.98
C TYR A 580 -19.96 -6.66 18.95
N GLY A 581 -21.16 -6.31 19.41
CA GLY A 581 -22.34 -6.08 18.58
C GLY A 581 -23.18 -7.34 18.33
N THR A 582 -24.51 -7.19 18.46
CA THR A 582 -25.52 -8.24 18.25
C THR A 582 -25.62 -8.71 16.79
N ARG A 583 -25.17 -7.91 15.83
CA ARG A 583 -25.37 -8.04 14.38
C ARG A 583 -24.78 -9.28 13.70
N ARG A 584 -23.70 -9.88 14.24
CA ARG A 584 -23.09 -11.06 13.60
C ARG A 584 -23.92 -12.30 13.92
N LEU A 585 -24.47 -12.92 12.87
CA LEU A 585 -25.23 -14.18 12.92
C LEU A 585 -24.45 -15.28 13.67
N LEU A 586 -23.12 -15.35 13.43
CA LEU A 586 -22.24 -16.27 14.13
C LEU A 586 -21.53 -15.59 15.29
N LYS A 587 -21.62 -16.24 16.46
CA LYS A 587 -20.91 -15.84 17.67
C LYS A 587 -19.59 -16.64 17.78
N PRO A 588 -18.42 -15.98 17.84
CA PRO A 588 -17.14 -16.67 17.82
C PRO A 588 -16.87 -17.38 19.16
N THR A 589 -16.35 -18.60 19.10
CA THR A 589 -16.02 -19.41 20.29
C THR A 589 -14.54 -19.41 20.65
N ILE A 590 -13.73 -18.74 19.84
CA ILE A 590 -12.29 -18.58 20.04
C ILE A 590 -11.90 -17.12 19.79
N LEU A 591 -11.02 -16.59 20.63
CA LEU A 591 -10.64 -15.19 20.64
C LEU A 591 -9.12 -15.04 20.71
N GLN A 592 -8.56 -14.11 19.94
CA GLN A 592 -7.21 -13.62 20.15
C GLN A 592 -7.25 -12.45 21.12
N ILE A 593 -6.47 -12.52 22.20
CA ILE A 593 -6.59 -11.61 23.34
C ILE A 593 -5.29 -10.89 23.70
N ARG A 594 -5.45 -9.75 24.37
CA ARG A 594 -4.45 -9.12 25.23
C ARG A 594 -5.08 -8.91 26.60
N PHE A 595 -4.38 -9.33 27.64
CA PHE A 595 -4.82 -9.14 29.02
C PHE A 595 -3.59 -8.92 29.88
N GLN A 596 -3.48 -7.74 30.51
CA GLN A 596 -2.26 -7.35 31.22
C GLN A 596 -1.02 -7.54 30.34
N GLY A 597 -0.02 -8.32 30.79
CA GLY A 597 1.17 -8.67 30.02
C GLY A 597 1.02 -9.95 29.19
N CYS A 598 -0.17 -10.54 29.12
CA CYS A 598 -0.46 -11.78 28.41
C CYS A 598 -0.90 -11.54 26.95
N LYS A 599 -0.38 -12.36 26.05
CA LYS A 599 -0.74 -12.43 24.63
C LYS A 599 -1.01 -13.89 24.25
N GLY A 600 -2.12 -14.13 23.56
CA GLY A 600 -2.40 -15.46 23.01
C GLY A 600 -3.82 -15.64 22.48
N MET A 601 -4.17 -16.91 22.24
CA MET A 601 -5.53 -17.36 21.94
C MET A 601 -6.22 -17.88 23.18
N VAL A 602 -7.55 -17.74 23.25
CA VAL A 602 -8.39 -18.46 24.23
C VAL A 602 -9.56 -19.13 23.53
N SER A 603 -9.85 -20.37 23.93
CA SER A 603 -10.97 -21.15 23.41
C SER A 603 -12.02 -21.44 24.46
N LEU A 604 -13.28 -21.50 24.04
CA LEU A 604 -14.39 -21.91 24.90
C LEU A 604 -14.14 -23.30 25.49
N ASP A 605 -14.21 -23.40 26.82
CA ASP A 605 -14.30 -24.67 27.53
C ASP A 605 -15.58 -24.71 28.36
N THR A 606 -16.54 -25.53 27.95
CA THR A 606 -17.86 -25.65 28.61
C THR A 606 -17.79 -26.34 29.98
N ARG A 607 -16.63 -26.86 30.38
CA ARG A 607 -16.42 -27.43 31.72
C ARG A 607 -16.23 -26.34 32.79
N LEU A 608 -15.82 -25.13 32.39
CA LEU A 608 -15.69 -23.99 33.28
C LEU A 608 -17.07 -23.49 33.75
N ARG A 609 -17.16 -22.99 34.99
CA ARG A 609 -18.40 -22.49 35.60
C ARG A 609 -18.23 -21.04 36.01
N GLY A 610 -19.21 -20.20 35.70
CA GLY A 610 -19.14 -18.76 36.00
C GLY A 610 -18.24 -18.01 35.03
N LYS A 611 -17.96 -16.73 35.30
CA LYS A 611 -17.09 -15.91 34.44
C LYS A 611 -15.62 -16.21 34.76
N CYS A 612 -14.95 -16.96 33.89
CA CYS A 612 -13.58 -17.42 34.12
C CYS A 612 -12.72 -17.28 32.86
N LEU A 613 -11.48 -16.84 33.07
CA LEU A 613 -10.41 -16.81 32.08
C LEU A 613 -9.22 -17.59 32.65
N ALA A 614 -8.77 -18.65 31.98
CA ALA A 614 -7.61 -19.42 32.43
C ALA A 614 -6.45 -19.28 31.44
N LEU A 615 -5.31 -18.80 31.94
CA LEU A 615 -4.13 -18.41 31.16
C LEU A 615 -2.92 -19.27 31.53
N ARG A 616 -1.90 -19.31 30.68
CA ARG A 616 -0.65 -20.07 30.91
C ARG A 616 0.57 -19.16 31.04
N LYS A 617 1.64 -19.68 31.65
CA LYS A 617 2.89 -18.93 31.84
C LYS A 617 3.51 -18.53 30.50
N SER A 618 3.46 -19.41 29.49
CA SER A 618 3.88 -19.13 28.10
C SER A 618 3.21 -17.88 27.51
N MET A 619 1.97 -17.57 27.89
CA MET A 619 1.23 -16.39 27.41
C MET A 619 1.75 -15.08 28.02
N ARG A 620 2.29 -15.11 29.25
CA ARG A 620 2.73 -13.90 29.98
C ARG A 620 4.09 -13.42 29.48
N LYS A 621 4.10 -12.29 28.80
CA LYS A 621 5.30 -11.75 28.13
C LYS A 621 6.04 -10.67 28.94
N PHE A 622 5.34 -9.99 29.86
CA PHE A 622 5.87 -9.06 30.86
C PHE A 622 4.92 -9.01 32.07
N GLN A 623 5.33 -8.43 33.19
CA GLN A 623 4.50 -8.32 34.39
C GLN A 623 3.85 -6.93 34.46
N THR A 624 2.55 -6.89 34.75
CA THR A 624 1.79 -5.66 34.97
C THR A 624 0.47 -6.03 35.66
N GLU A 625 0.02 -5.19 36.58
CA GLU A 625 -1.29 -5.29 37.25
C GLU A 625 -2.10 -3.99 37.07
N THR A 626 -1.69 -3.19 36.08
CA THR A 626 -2.17 -1.82 35.88
C THR A 626 -3.55 -1.74 35.25
N THR A 627 -3.98 -2.78 34.54
CA THR A 627 -5.30 -2.86 33.91
C THR A 627 -5.88 -4.27 34.05
N TRP A 628 -7.21 -4.34 34.17
CA TRP A 628 -7.97 -5.60 34.24
C TRP A 628 -8.90 -5.78 33.04
N ASP A 629 -8.57 -5.08 31.95
CA ASP A 629 -9.31 -5.14 30.69
C ASP A 629 -8.85 -6.35 29.85
N LEU A 630 -9.79 -7.26 29.58
CA LEU A 630 -9.65 -8.29 28.55
C LEU A 630 -9.89 -7.67 27.19
N GLU A 631 -8.82 -7.39 26.46
CA GLU A 631 -8.85 -6.74 25.16
C GLU A 631 -8.88 -7.80 24.04
N ILE A 632 -9.78 -7.63 23.07
CA ILE A 632 -9.94 -8.58 21.97
C ILE A 632 -9.30 -8.02 20.69
N CYS A 633 -8.33 -8.75 20.15
CA CYS A 633 -7.60 -8.40 18.93
C CYS A 633 -8.17 -9.09 17.68
N GLY A 634 -8.78 -10.26 17.83
CA GLY A 634 -9.26 -11.06 16.70
C GLY A 634 -10.22 -12.16 17.14
N ALA A 635 -11.06 -12.64 16.22
CA ALA A 635 -12.05 -13.68 16.50
C ALA A 635 -12.48 -14.43 15.22
N ALA A 636 -12.85 -15.71 15.37
CA ALA A 636 -13.15 -16.62 14.26
C ALA A 636 -14.63 -16.56 13.80
N PHE A 637 -15.02 -15.45 13.18
CA PHE A 637 -16.42 -15.26 12.75
C PHE A 637 -16.84 -16.08 11.53
N ARG A 638 -15.88 -16.46 10.68
CA ARG A 638 -16.10 -17.29 9.49
C ARG A 638 -14.82 -18.03 9.14
N PRO A 639 -14.91 -19.20 8.47
CA PRO A 639 -13.74 -19.85 7.92
C PRO A 639 -13.13 -18.99 6.82
N LEU A 640 -11.80 -18.84 6.80
CA LEU A 640 -11.11 -18.08 5.76
C LEU A 640 -10.85 -18.99 4.54
N PRO A 641 -10.94 -18.48 3.31
CA PRO A 641 -10.72 -19.29 2.11
C PRO A 641 -9.24 -19.68 2.00
N MET A 642 -8.98 -20.95 1.63
CA MET A 642 -7.63 -21.38 1.28
C MET A 642 -7.28 -20.90 -0.13
N ILE A 643 -6.14 -20.24 -0.25
CA ILE A 643 -5.65 -19.66 -1.49
C ILE A 643 -4.19 -20.06 -1.64
N LEU A 644 -3.84 -20.74 -2.73
CA LEU A 644 -2.46 -20.97 -3.11
C LEU A 644 -1.74 -19.64 -3.31
N ASN A 645 -0.44 -19.62 -3.10
CA ASN A 645 0.41 -18.49 -3.45
C ASN A 645 1.63 -19.03 -4.20
N ARG A 646 2.52 -18.15 -4.68
CA ARG A 646 3.71 -18.57 -5.43
C ARG A 646 4.59 -19.55 -4.63
N GLN A 647 4.77 -19.32 -3.33
CA GLN A 647 5.56 -20.18 -2.47
C GLN A 647 4.94 -21.58 -2.32
N PHE A 648 3.63 -21.67 -2.04
CA PHE A 648 2.93 -22.95 -1.96
C PHE A 648 2.93 -23.69 -3.29
N THR A 649 2.66 -23.01 -4.39
CA THR A 649 2.69 -23.61 -5.73
C THR A 649 4.06 -24.20 -6.01
N LYS A 650 5.13 -23.47 -5.65
CA LYS A 650 6.50 -23.95 -5.85
C LYS A 650 6.85 -25.13 -4.95
N ILE A 651 6.46 -25.09 -3.67
CA ILE A 651 6.67 -26.24 -2.77
C ILE A 651 5.91 -27.46 -3.28
N PHE A 652 4.63 -27.35 -3.61
CA PHE A 652 3.84 -28.50 -4.09
C PHE A 652 4.39 -29.06 -5.41
N GLU A 653 4.83 -28.21 -6.34
CA GLU A 653 5.54 -28.66 -7.56
C GLU A 653 6.76 -29.53 -7.20
N ASP A 654 7.61 -29.04 -6.30
CA ASP A 654 8.86 -29.71 -5.93
C ASP A 654 8.65 -30.92 -4.99
N LEU A 655 7.47 -31.04 -4.36
CA LEU A 655 7.00 -32.25 -3.68
C LEU A 655 6.35 -33.26 -4.64
N GLY A 656 6.39 -33.00 -5.95
CA GLY A 656 5.97 -33.94 -6.99
C GLY A 656 4.55 -33.76 -7.51
N ILE A 657 3.84 -32.70 -7.14
CA ILE A 657 2.50 -32.44 -7.67
C ILE A 657 2.59 -32.08 -9.17
N PRO A 658 1.85 -32.76 -10.07
CA PRO A 658 1.92 -32.51 -11.51
C PRO A 658 1.45 -31.11 -11.92
N LEU A 659 2.07 -30.56 -12.97
CA LEU A 659 1.69 -29.28 -13.58
C LEU A 659 0.19 -29.19 -13.91
N SER A 660 -0.39 -30.28 -14.42
CA SER A 660 -1.80 -30.33 -14.83
C SER A 660 -2.74 -29.96 -13.69
N VAL A 661 -2.44 -30.35 -12.45
CA VAL A 661 -3.27 -30.02 -11.28
C VAL A 661 -3.34 -28.51 -11.08
N PHE A 662 -2.20 -27.81 -11.15
CA PHE A 662 -2.18 -26.35 -11.01
C PHE A 662 -2.87 -25.65 -12.17
N MET A 663 -2.66 -26.14 -13.39
CA MET A 663 -3.30 -25.62 -14.60
C MET A 663 -4.82 -25.77 -14.52
N ASP A 664 -5.32 -26.92 -14.07
CA ASP A 664 -6.75 -27.19 -13.89
C ASP A 664 -7.37 -26.26 -12.84
N LEU A 665 -6.67 -26.06 -11.71
CA LEU A 665 -7.11 -25.15 -10.64
C LEU A 665 -7.16 -23.69 -11.13
N GLN A 666 -6.14 -23.24 -11.88
CA GLN A 666 -6.12 -21.91 -12.48
C GLN A 666 -7.22 -21.77 -13.52
N GLN A 667 -7.35 -22.72 -14.44
CA GLN A 667 -8.35 -22.70 -15.50
C GLN A 667 -9.77 -22.66 -14.92
N LYS A 668 -10.05 -23.49 -13.90
CA LYS A 668 -11.31 -23.45 -13.14
C LYS A 668 -11.57 -22.06 -12.55
N SER A 669 -10.55 -21.41 -12.01
CA SER A 669 -10.64 -20.06 -11.43
C SER A 669 -10.90 -18.99 -12.50
N VAL A 670 -10.19 -19.02 -13.63
CA VAL A 670 -10.38 -18.09 -14.75
C VAL A 670 -11.74 -18.29 -15.41
N ASP A 671 -12.19 -19.53 -15.59
CA ASP A 671 -13.52 -19.82 -16.14
C ASP A 671 -14.64 -19.47 -15.15
N LYS A 672 -14.37 -19.49 -13.83
CA LYS A 672 -15.28 -18.90 -12.84
C LYS A 672 -15.41 -17.40 -13.09
N LEU A 673 -14.29 -16.68 -13.21
CA LEU A 673 -14.28 -15.22 -13.48
C LEU A 673 -15.02 -14.87 -14.78
N ARG A 674 -14.84 -15.63 -15.86
CA ARG A 674 -15.57 -15.42 -17.12
C ARG A 674 -17.08 -15.61 -16.94
N ARG A 675 -17.50 -16.72 -16.34
CA ARG A 675 -18.94 -17.00 -16.12
C ARG A 675 -19.61 -16.03 -15.15
N MET A 676 -18.82 -15.38 -14.29
CA MET A 676 -19.31 -14.40 -13.33
C MET A 676 -19.85 -13.12 -13.97
N THR A 677 -19.46 -12.78 -15.20
CA THR A 677 -19.95 -11.58 -15.90
C THR A 677 -21.09 -11.87 -16.90
N HIS A 678 -21.52 -13.13 -17.03
CA HIS A 678 -22.53 -13.53 -18.03
C HIS A 678 -23.96 -13.13 -17.63
N SER A 679 -24.26 -13.05 -16.34
CA SER A 679 -25.59 -12.69 -15.83
C SER A 679 -25.48 -11.83 -14.57
N ALA A 680 -26.48 -10.97 -14.36
CA ALA A 680 -26.56 -10.10 -13.19
C ALA A 680 -26.43 -10.86 -11.86
N ILE A 681 -27.07 -12.03 -11.74
CA ILE A 681 -27.00 -12.87 -10.52
C ILE A 681 -25.57 -13.38 -10.28
N ASN A 682 -24.90 -13.86 -11.32
CA ASN A 682 -23.53 -14.35 -11.21
C ASN A 682 -22.56 -13.20 -10.86
N THR A 683 -22.80 -12.01 -11.44
CA THR A 683 -21.98 -10.82 -11.18
C THR A 683 -22.16 -10.36 -9.75
N ALA A 684 -23.40 -10.26 -9.26
CA ALA A 684 -23.66 -9.93 -7.87
C ALA A 684 -23.01 -10.92 -6.89
N ASN A 685 -23.08 -12.23 -7.16
CA ASN A 685 -22.43 -13.23 -6.32
C ASN A 685 -20.89 -13.11 -6.32
N PHE A 686 -20.29 -12.83 -7.48
CA PHE A 686 -18.86 -12.54 -7.59
C PHE A 686 -18.43 -11.31 -6.78
N LEU A 687 -19.20 -10.23 -6.91
CA LEU A 687 -19.00 -9.00 -6.17
C LEU A 687 -19.25 -9.18 -4.66
N ASP A 688 -20.09 -10.13 -4.25
CA ASP A 688 -20.25 -10.54 -2.84
C ASP A 688 -19.12 -11.44 -2.33
N GLU A 689 -18.50 -12.25 -3.18
CA GLU A 689 -17.28 -12.99 -2.81
C GLU A 689 -16.08 -12.05 -2.71
N THR A 690 -16.08 -10.98 -3.51
CA THR A 690 -14.99 -10.02 -3.64
C THR A 690 -15.25 -8.81 -2.73
N GLU A 691 -14.55 -8.71 -1.60
CA GLU A 691 -14.72 -7.61 -0.60
C GLU A 691 -14.62 -6.17 -1.16
N CYS A 692 -14.26 -6.01 -2.43
CA CYS A 692 -13.99 -4.75 -3.12
C CYS A 692 -15.24 -3.87 -3.31
N THR A 693 -16.41 -4.44 -3.59
CA THR A 693 -17.63 -3.69 -3.98
C THR A 693 -18.76 -3.73 -2.95
N LYS A 694 -18.54 -4.37 -1.81
CA LYS A 694 -19.55 -4.47 -0.74
C LYS A 694 -19.86 -3.12 -0.12
N ALA A 695 -18.85 -2.26 -0.01
CA ALA A 695 -18.99 -0.91 0.54
C ALA A 695 -20.10 -0.12 -0.19
N ALA A 696 -20.07 -0.09 -1.53
CA ALA A 696 -21.07 0.56 -2.37
C ALA A 696 -22.40 -0.20 -2.53
N ARG A 697 -22.55 -1.41 -1.96
CA ARG A 697 -23.73 -2.29 -2.14
C ARG A 697 -24.10 -2.59 -3.60
N VAL A 698 -23.13 -2.50 -4.51
CA VAL A 698 -23.27 -2.85 -5.94
C VAL A 698 -23.88 -4.24 -6.19
N PRO A 699 -23.50 -5.31 -5.44
CA PRO A 699 -24.13 -6.62 -5.60
C PRO A 699 -25.66 -6.59 -5.54
N SER A 700 -26.21 -5.82 -4.60
CA SER A 700 -27.66 -5.72 -4.38
C SER A 700 -28.34 -4.94 -5.51
N LEU A 701 -27.74 -3.84 -5.97
CA LEU A 701 -28.25 -3.07 -7.11
C LEU A 701 -28.31 -3.94 -8.37
N ILE A 702 -27.22 -4.65 -8.70
CA ILE A 702 -27.18 -5.52 -9.88
C ILE A 702 -28.24 -6.63 -9.79
N ARG A 703 -28.51 -7.18 -8.59
CA ARG A 703 -29.61 -8.15 -8.40
C ARG A 703 -30.97 -7.56 -8.76
N TYR A 704 -31.29 -6.35 -8.28
CA TYR A 704 -32.56 -5.70 -8.60
C TYR A 704 -32.68 -5.37 -10.09
N LEU A 705 -31.63 -4.82 -10.71
CA LEU A 705 -31.60 -4.57 -12.16
C LEU A 705 -31.90 -5.86 -12.93
N GLY A 706 -31.26 -6.97 -12.56
CA GLY A 706 -31.51 -8.27 -13.17
C GLY A 706 -32.92 -8.82 -12.96
N GLN A 707 -33.55 -8.58 -11.79
CA GLN A 707 -34.94 -8.95 -11.53
C GLN A 707 -35.92 -8.16 -12.43
N MET A 708 -35.64 -6.88 -12.61
CA MET A 708 -36.38 -5.95 -13.47
C MET A 708 -36.20 -6.26 -14.97
N GLY A 709 -35.19 -7.08 -15.33
CA GLY A 709 -34.84 -7.38 -16.72
C GLY A 709 -33.90 -6.36 -17.35
N LEU A 710 -33.32 -5.46 -16.56
CA LEU A 710 -32.35 -4.47 -16.99
C LEU A 710 -30.91 -5.03 -16.90
N ASP A 711 -30.09 -4.65 -17.88
CA ASP A 711 -28.70 -5.09 -17.97
C ASP A 711 -27.73 -3.97 -17.57
N TYR A 712 -27.00 -4.19 -16.47
CA TYR A 712 -26.00 -3.24 -15.98
C TYR A 712 -24.86 -2.99 -16.98
N ARG A 713 -24.64 -3.87 -17.96
CA ARG A 713 -23.56 -3.75 -18.96
C ARG A 713 -23.78 -2.60 -19.94
N HIS A 714 -25.00 -2.09 -20.03
CA HIS A 714 -25.31 -0.89 -20.81
C HIS A 714 -24.82 0.39 -20.13
N ASP A 715 -24.65 0.37 -18.81
CA ASP A 715 -24.15 1.49 -18.01
C ASP A 715 -22.61 1.49 -17.96
N PRO A 716 -21.94 2.56 -18.45
CA PRO A 716 -20.48 2.62 -18.45
C PRO A 716 -19.85 2.56 -17.06
N PHE A 717 -20.46 3.21 -16.06
CA PHE A 717 -19.90 3.31 -14.72
C PHE A 717 -19.96 1.94 -14.01
N LEU A 718 -21.13 1.30 -13.98
CA LEU A 718 -21.32 -0.03 -13.37
C LEU A 718 -20.47 -1.08 -14.09
N TYR A 719 -20.39 -1.02 -15.42
CA TYR A 719 -19.54 -1.92 -16.19
C TYR A 719 -18.06 -1.76 -15.78
N ASN A 720 -17.56 -0.53 -15.67
CA ASN A 720 -16.18 -0.25 -15.29
C ASN A 720 -15.85 -0.73 -13.86
N VAL A 721 -16.79 -0.61 -12.92
CA VAL A 721 -16.65 -1.14 -11.54
C VAL A 721 -16.51 -2.67 -11.55
N VAL A 722 -17.31 -3.35 -12.37
CA VAL A 722 -17.23 -4.82 -12.54
C VAL A 722 -15.93 -5.21 -13.26
N GLU A 723 -15.57 -4.53 -14.34
CA GLU A 723 -14.32 -4.76 -15.09
C GLU A 723 -13.10 -4.61 -14.17
N MET A 724 -13.04 -3.55 -13.36
CA MET A 724 -11.96 -3.32 -12.40
C MET A 724 -11.85 -4.45 -11.37
N SER A 725 -12.99 -4.92 -10.86
CA SER A 725 -13.05 -6.02 -9.90
C SER A 725 -12.54 -7.34 -10.51
N VAL A 726 -12.91 -7.62 -11.76
CA VAL A 726 -12.45 -8.80 -12.51
C VAL A 726 -10.95 -8.71 -12.81
N VAL A 727 -10.46 -7.57 -13.31
CA VAL A 727 -9.04 -7.35 -13.62
C VAL A 727 -8.17 -7.47 -12.38
N SER A 728 -8.62 -6.93 -11.24
CA SER A 728 -7.91 -7.07 -9.96
C SER A 728 -7.75 -8.54 -9.55
N LYS A 729 -8.82 -9.35 -9.67
CA LYS A 729 -8.76 -10.79 -9.37
C LYS A 729 -7.92 -11.58 -10.36
N LEU A 730 -8.01 -11.25 -11.64
CA LEU A 730 -7.18 -11.88 -12.69
C LEU A 730 -5.69 -11.62 -12.42
N ARG A 731 -5.33 -10.40 -12.03
CA ARG A 731 -3.96 -10.02 -11.67
C ARG A 731 -3.45 -10.67 -10.39
N ASP A 732 -4.32 -10.84 -9.40
CA ASP A 732 -4.01 -11.61 -8.19
C ASP A 732 -3.64 -13.07 -8.55
N ILE A 733 -4.36 -13.69 -9.51
CA ILE A 733 -4.04 -15.03 -10.01
C ILE A 733 -2.71 -15.01 -10.78
N LYS A 734 -2.57 -14.15 -11.80
CA LYS A 734 -1.43 -14.13 -12.71
C LYS A 734 -0.10 -13.76 -12.02
N TYR A 735 -0.06 -12.63 -11.31
CA TYR A 735 1.20 -12.08 -10.79
C TYR A 735 1.56 -12.57 -9.38
N ARG A 736 0.55 -13.02 -8.62
CA ARG A 736 0.74 -13.43 -7.21
C ARG A 736 0.46 -14.90 -6.97
N GLY A 737 0.02 -15.62 -8.00
CA GLY A 737 -0.32 -17.04 -7.91
C GLY A 737 -1.46 -17.32 -6.95
N ARG A 738 -2.37 -16.34 -6.73
CA ARG A 738 -3.50 -16.45 -5.78
C ARG A 738 -4.62 -17.30 -6.36
N ILE A 739 -4.46 -18.62 -6.35
CA ILE A 739 -5.43 -19.57 -6.89
C ILE A 739 -6.28 -20.15 -5.73
N PRO A 740 -7.58 -19.89 -5.65
CA PRO A 740 -8.46 -20.44 -4.62
C PRO A 740 -8.56 -21.97 -4.67
N ILE A 741 -8.67 -22.62 -3.51
CA ILE A 741 -8.89 -24.06 -3.36
C ILE A 741 -10.20 -24.30 -2.63
N ASP A 742 -11.18 -24.90 -3.32
CA ASP A 742 -12.50 -25.20 -2.75
C ASP A 742 -12.40 -26.26 -1.63
N ASP A 743 -11.56 -27.27 -1.83
CA ASP A 743 -11.25 -28.34 -0.87
C ASP A 743 -10.13 -27.94 0.11
N GLY A 744 -10.25 -26.74 0.68
CA GLY A 744 -9.32 -26.20 1.65
C GLY A 744 -9.89 -25.05 2.46
N VAL A 745 -9.34 -24.84 3.65
CA VAL A 745 -9.73 -23.76 4.56
C VAL A 745 -8.54 -23.23 5.35
N THR A 746 -8.59 -21.96 5.74
CA THR A 746 -7.64 -21.34 6.66
C THR A 746 -8.35 -21.01 7.98
N LEU A 747 -7.81 -21.48 9.10
CA LEU A 747 -8.44 -21.39 10.43
C LEU A 747 -7.44 -21.02 11.51
N TYR A 748 -7.91 -20.43 12.61
CA TYR A 748 -7.09 -20.27 13.81
C TYR A 748 -6.74 -21.63 14.43
N GLY A 749 -5.55 -21.73 15.00
CA GLY A 749 -5.10 -22.91 15.74
C GLY A 749 -5.33 -22.82 17.24
N ILE A 750 -5.72 -23.93 17.87
CA ILE A 750 -5.71 -24.10 19.34
C ILE A 750 -5.21 -25.51 19.70
N MET A 751 -4.98 -25.75 20.98
CA MET A 751 -4.63 -27.08 21.52
C MET A 751 -5.89 -27.84 21.99
N ASP A 752 -5.86 -29.17 21.90
CA ASP A 752 -6.84 -30.06 22.52
C ASP A 752 -6.67 -30.13 24.05
N GLU A 753 -7.52 -29.37 24.76
CA GLU A 753 -7.61 -29.35 26.23
C GLU A 753 -8.25 -30.61 26.85
N THR A 754 -8.68 -31.58 26.02
CA THR A 754 -9.32 -32.83 26.45
C THR A 754 -8.41 -34.05 26.35
N GLY A 755 -7.38 -34.00 25.50
CA GLY A 755 -6.46 -35.12 25.25
C GLY A 755 -7.09 -36.28 24.50
N VAL A 756 -8.13 -36.03 23.73
CA VAL A 756 -8.83 -37.03 22.92
C VAL A 756 -8.08 -37.31 21.62
N LEU A 757 -7.49 -36.28 21.01
CA LEU A 757 -6.76 -36.40 19.75
C LEU A 757 -5.41 -37.11 19.96
N LYS A 758 -5.12 -38.14 19.18
CA LYS A 758 -3.80 -38.81 19.20
C LYS A 758 -2.75 -37.98 18.45
N ALA A 759 -1.50 -38.41 18.55
CA ALA A 759 -0.42 -37.84 17.74
C ALA A 759 -0.78 -37.93 16.24
N ASN A 760 -0.52 -36.86 15.49
CA ASN A 760 -0.86 -36.70 14.07
C ASN A 760 -2.37 -36.70 13.75
N GLU A 761 -3.24 -36.48 14.74
CA GLU A 761 -4.66 -36.22 14.55
C GLU A 761 -4.99 -34.74 14.81
N ILE A 762 -5.90 -34.20 14.01
CA ILE A 762 -6.48 -32.86 14.18
C ILE A 762 -8.01 -32.95 14.18
N PHE A 763 -8.66 -32.01 14.87
CA PHE A 763 -10.11 -31.80 14.75
C PHE A 763 -10.38 -30.47 14.07
N VAL A 764 -11.13 -30.50 12.97
CA VAL A 764 -11.42 -29.32 12.14
C VAL A 764 -12.93 -29.13 12.08
N VAL A 765 -13.37 -27.97 12.55
CA VAL A 765 -14.79 -27.61 12.55
C VAL A 765 -14.99 -26.23 11.95
N THR A 766 -15.92 -26.14 11.01
CA THR A 766 -16.28 -24.91 10.30
C THR A 766 -17.76 -24.64 10.42
N GLU A 767 -18.14 -23.37 10.39
CA GLU A 767 -19.52 -22.94 10.45
C GLU A 767 -19.71 -21.72 9.53
N LYS A 768 -20.63 -21.84 8.58
CA LYS A 768 -20.98 -20.79 7.61
C LYS A 768 -22.45 -20.41 7.81
N ALA A 769 -22.70 -19.12 8.10
CA ALA A 769 -24.04 -18.55 8.22
C ALA A 769 -24.20 -17.35 7.27
N PRO A 770 -25.40 -17.06 6.75
CA PRO A 770 -26.68 -17.78 7.01
C PRO A 770 -26.80 -19.12 6.26
N LEU A 771 -25.96 -19.35 5.26
CA LEU A 771 -25.97 -20.53 4.40
C LEU A 771 -24.70 -21.37 4.62
N GLY A 772 -24.86 -22.69 4.76
CA GLY A 772 -23.76 -23.67 4.81
C GLY A 772 -23.67 -24.49 6.11
N GLY A 773 -24.23 -24.00 7.21
CA GLY A 773 -24.33 -24.73 8.48
C GLY A 773 -22.96 -25.08 9.07
N ARG A 774 -23.00 -25.93 10.11
CA ARG A 774 -21.82 -26.46 10.80
C ARG A 774 -21.33 -27.75 10.12
N SER A 775 -20.03 -27.87 9.90
CA SER A 775 -19.38 -29.02 9.26
C SER A 775 -18.12 -29.43 10.00
N VAL A 776 -17.96 -30.74 10.19
CA VAL A 776 -16.75 -31.37 10.74
C VAL A 776 -16.04 -32.12 9.61
N LEU A 777 -14.74 -31.87 9.44
CA LEU A 777 -13.94 -32.58 8.44
C LEU A 777 -13.42 -33.89 9.05
N VAL A 778 -13.80 -35.02 8.45
CA VAL A 778 -13.30 -36.36 8.79
C VAL A 778 -12.66 -36.97 7.56
N ARG A 779 -11.33 -37.02 7.54
CA ARG A 779 -10.56 -37.44 6.37
C ARG A 779 -9.12 -37.80 6.75
N ASN A 780 -8.61 -38.87 6.17
CA ASN A 780 -7.19 -39.19 6.23
C ASN A 780 -6.40 -38.40 5.19
N ASN A 781 -5.10 -38.24 5.44
CA ASN A 781 -4.16 -37.60 4.51
C ASN A 781 -4.54 -36.16 4.15
N VAL A 782 -4.78 -35.35 5.17
CA VAL A 782 -5.04 -33.91 5.05
C VAL A 782 -3.73 -33.15 5.23
N ILE A 783 -3.49 -32.18 4.37
CA ILE A 783 -2.31 -31.31 4.45
C ILE A 783 -2.59 -30.21 5.45
N VAL A 784 -1.65 -29.96 6.36
CA VAL A 784 -1.64 -28.77 7.21
C VAL A 784 -0.34 -28.01 7.04
N THR A 785 -0.44 -26.69 6.88
CA THR A 785 0.72 -25.79 6.74
C THR A 785 0.39 -24.37 7.20
N ARG A 786 1.40 -23.50 7.28
CA ARG A 786 1.27 -22.08 7.65
C ARG A 786 1.92 -21.22 6.59
N SER A 787 1.36 -20.04 6.33
CA SER A 787 1.94 -19.06 5.42
C SER A 787 2.89 -18.11 6.16
N PRO A 788 4.08 -17.78 5.62
CA PRO A 788 4.72 -18.37 4.43
C PRO A 788 5.36 -19.73 4.74
N ALA A 789 5.23 -20.71 3.85
CA ALA A 789 6.04 -21.94 3.87
C ALA A 789 7.18 -21.80 2.86
N MET A 790 8.39 -22.20 3.25
CA MET A 790 9.57 -22.17 2.38
C MET A 790 10.34 -23.49 2.42
N HIS A 791 10.44 -24.11 3.59
CA HIS A 791 11.05 -25.41 3.72
C HIS A 791 10.06 -26.50 3.28
N PRO A 792 10.50 -27.54 2.56
CA PRO A 792 9.61 -28.63 2.12
C PRO A 792 8.91 -29.34 3.28
N GLY A 793 9.59 -29.45 4.43
CA GLY A 793 9.01 -29.96 5.68
C GLY A 793 8.03 -29.03 6.41
N ASP A 794 7.76 -27.82 5.91
CA ASP A 794 6.71 -26.95 6.47
C ASP A 794 5.30 -27.43 6.09
N VAL A 795 5.21 -28.44 5.22
CA VAL A 795 3.97 -29.08 4.77
C VAL A 795 3.89 -30.46 5.41
N GLN A 796 2.92 -30.66 6.30
CA GLN A 796 2.73 -31.90 7.04
C GLN A 796 1.42 -32.58 6.64
N ILE A 797 1.41 -33.92 6.65
CA ILE A 797 0.22 -34.73 6.38
C ILE A 797 -0.27 -35.32 7.70
N VAL A 798 -1.54 -35.13 7.99
CA VAL A 798 -2.20 -35.58 9.23
C VAL A 798 -3.60 -36.12 8.94
N ASN A 799 -4.23 -36.70 9.96
CA ASN A 799 -5.61 -37.19 9.86
C ASN A 799 -6.57 -36.21 10.54
N ALA A 800 -7.55 -35.73 9.80
CA ALA A 800 -8.68 -35.01 10.36
C ALA A 800 -9.71 -36.03 10.88
N VAL A 801 -9.93 -36.05 12.19
CA VAL A 801 -10.79 -37.03 12.86
C VAL A 801 -11.98 -36.35 13.52
N ASP A 802 -13.04 -37.11 13.78
CA ASP A 802 -14.13 -36.64 14.63
C ASP A 802 -13.83 -36.94 16.10
N VAL A 803 -14.45 -36.17 17.01
CA VAL A 803 -14.34 -36.34 18.46
C VAL A 803 -15.62 -36.93 19.05
N PRO A 804 -15.62 -37.51 20.26
CA PRO A 804 -16.82 -38.04 20.90
C PRO A 804 -17.96 -37.02 20.98
N GLN A 805 -19.21 -37.48 20.92
CA GLN A 805 -20.40 -36.61 20.89
C GLN A 805 -20.49 -35.67 22.11
N GLY A 806 -20.05 -36.13 23.28
CA GLY A 806 -20.01 -35.33 24.52
C GLY A 806 -18.76 -34.46 24.69
N SER A 807 -17.85 -34.40 23.71
CA SER A 807 -16.61 -33.63 23.83
C SER A 807 -16.90 -32.11 23.82
N PRO A 808 -16.33 -31.33 24.76
CA PRO A 808 -16.38 -29.87 24.74
C PRO A 808 -15.89 -29.25 23.43
N LEU A 809 -14.96 -29.92 22.71
CA LEU A 809 -14.44 -29.45 21.42
C LEU A 809 -15.54 -29.29 20.36
N ARG A 810 -16.63 -30.06 20.45
CA ARG A 810 -17.80 -29.93 19.55
C ARG A 810 -18.62 -28.67 19.80
N GLN A 811 -18.27 -27.82 20.75
CA GLN A 811 -18.91 -26.52 20.91
C GLN A 811 -18.15 -25.41 20.18
N LEU A 812 -16.92 -25.67 19.74
CA LEU A 812 -16.09 -24.69 19.04
C LEU A 812 -16.52 -24.49 17.58
N SER A 813 -16.30 -23.32 17.00
CA SER A 813 -16.55 -23.05 15.59
C SER A 813 -15.35 -22.38 14.91
N ASN A 814 -15.16 -22.68 13.63
CA ASN A 814 -14.13 -22.08 12.77
C ASN A 814 -12.70 -22.19 13.32
N VAL A 815 -12.30 -23.40 13.68
CA VAL A 815 -11.01 -23.69 14.33
C VAL A 815 -10.41 -25.01 13.87
N VAL A 816 -9.07 -25.07 13.87
CA VAL A 816 -8.32 -26.33 13.86
C VAL A 816 -7.74 -26.58 15.25
N VAL A 817 -8.04 -27.75 15.80
CA VAL A 817 -7.59 -28.19 17.12
C VAL A 817 -6.46 -29.20 16.94
N PHE A 818 -5.31 -28.90 17.54
CA PHE A 818 -4.11 -29.72 17.49
C PHE A 818 -4.00 -30.63 18.71
N SER A 819 -3.54 -31.86 18.50
CA SER A 819 -3.26 -32.79 19.59
C SER A 819 -2.20 -32.25 20.56
N GLN A 820 -2.39 -32.52 21.85
CA GLN A 820 -1.39 -32.32 22.89
C GLN A 820 -0.44 -33.54 23.07
N HIS A 821 -0.45 -34.48 22.11
CA HIS A 821 0.34 -35.70 22.09
C HIS A 821 1.26 -35.75 20.86
N GLY A 822 2.34 -36.52 20.95
CA GLY A 822 3.38 -36.64 19.93
C GLY A 822 4.75 -36.23 20.46
N ASP A 823 5.77 -36.34 19.62
CA ASP A 823 7.15 -36.03 20.00
C ASP A 823 7.49 -34.53 19.92
N ARG A 824 6.80 -33.81 19.04
CA ARG A 824 6.89 -32.36 18.82
C ARG A 824 5.48 -31.84 18.51
N ASP A 825 5.19 -30.62 18.93
CA ASP A 825 3.92 -29.97 18.66
C ASP A 825 3.79 -29.69 17.15
N LEU A 826 2.63 -30.04 16.57
CA LEU A 826 2.40 -29.85 15.14
C LEU A 826 2.54 -28.38 14.70
N PRO A 827 2.01 -27.37 15.43
CA PRO A 827 2.24 -25.95 15.14
C PRO A 827 3.71 -25.58 14.84
N SER A 828 4.65 -25.99 15.69
CA SER A 828 6.06 -25.65 15.49
C SER A 828 6.69 -26.32 14.27
N MET A 829 6.10 -27.39 13.75
CA MET A 829 6.53 -28.02 12.48
C MET A 829 6.16 -27.18 11.25
N LEU A 830 5.18 -26.27 11.38
CA LEU A 830 4.59 -25.53 10.26
C LEU A 830 5.23 -24.14 10.15
N SER A 831 6.46 -24.10 9.62
CA SER A 831 7.28 -22.89 9.54
C SER A 831 7.57 -22.25 10.92
N GLY A 832 7.62 -23.04 12.00
CA GLY A 832 7.85 -22.53 13.37
C GLY A 832 6.64 -21.79 13.96
N GLY A 833 5.43 -22.32 13.77
CA GLY A 833 4.20 -21.75 14.30
C GLY A 833 4.02 -21.92 15.81
N ASP A 834 3.10 -21.14 16.37
CA ASP A 834 2.63 -21.20 17.75
C ASP A 834 1.10 -21.05 17.83
N LEU A 835 0.53 -20.99 19.04
CA LEU A 835 -0.91 -20.84 19.23
C LEU A 835 -1.28 -19.44 19.77
N ASP A 836 -0.47 -18.42 19.47
CA ASP A 836 -0.67 -17.05 19.98
C ASP A 836 -1.53 -16.14 19.06
N GLY A 837 -2.02 -16.72 17.96
CA GLY A 837 -2.82 -16.06 16.94
C GLY A 837 -2.59 -16.55 15.51
N ASP A 838 -1.73 -17.55 15.33
CA ASP A 838 -1.46 -18.12 14.01
C ASP A 838 -2.70 -18.73 13.35
N ILE A 839 -2.73 -18.60 12.03
CA ILE A 839 -3.73 -19.22 11.17
C ILE A 839 -3.07 -20.29 10.31
N TYR A 840 -3.75 -21.42 10.19
CA TYR A 840 -3.27 -22.65 9.57
C TYR A 840 -4.13 -22.99 8.36
N ASN A 841 -3.48 -23.39 7.28
CA ASN A 841 -4.13 -23.87 6.07
C ASN A 841 -4.32 -25.38 6.17
N VAL A 842 -5.54 -25.84 5.96
CA VAL A 842 -5.95 -27.24 5.94
C VAL A 842 -6.46 -27.55 4.54
N ILE A 843 -5.81 -28.46 3.81
CA ILE A 843 -6.14 -28.81 2.41
C ILE A 843 -6.43 -30.31 2.32
N TRP A 844 -7.57 -30.67 1.74
CA TRP A 844 -7.97 -32.08 1.56
C TRP A 844 -8.26 -32.44 0.10
N LEU A 845 -7.83 -31.61 -0.85
CA LEU A 845 -7.88 -31.91 -2.28
C LEU A 845 -6.95 -33.08 -2.61
N PRO A 846 -7.44 -34.26 -3.04
CA PRO A 846 -6.59 -35.45 -3.25
C PRO A 846 -5.42 -35.23 -4.19
N GLN A 847 -5.62 -34.42 -5.23
CA GLN A 847 -4.61 -34.13 -6.26
C GLN A 847 -3.46 -33.25 -5.77
N LEU A 848 -3.60 -32.61 -4.60
CA LEU A 848 -2.55 -31.79 -3.98
C LEU A 848 -1.80 -32.51 -2.85
N VAL A 849 -2.24 -33.71 -2.45
CA VAL A 849 -1.57 -34.49 -1.40
C VAL A 849 -0.30 -35.10 -1.99
N PRO A 850 0.89 -34.70 -1.52
CA PRO A 850 2.14 -35.22 -2.07
C PRO A 850 2.36 -36.67 -1.64
N GLU A 851 3.01 -37.47 -2.49
CA GLU A 851 3.38 -38.86 -2.17
C GLU A 851 4.53 -38.93 -1.15
N VAL A 852 5.36 -37.88 -1.10
CA VAL A 852 6.53 -37.79 -0.24
C VAL A 852 6.44 -36.51 0.60
N THR A 853 6.72 -36.64 1.90
CA THR A 853 6.91 -35.53 2.82
C THR A 853 8.34 -35.52 3.35
N TYR A 854 8.74 -34.39 3.93
CA TYR A 854 10.06 -34.19 4.51
C TYR A 854 9.95 -33.84 5.98
N ASP A 855 11.03 -34.11 6.71
CA ASP A 855 11.14 -33.75 8.11
C ASP A 855 10.98 -32.24 8.29
N ALA A 856 10.19 -31.87 9.29
CA ALA A 856 9.96 -30.47 9.63
C ALA A 856 11.27 -29.81 10.06
N ALA A 857 11.52 -28.60 9.56
CA ALA A 857 12.68 -27.81 9.97
C ALA A 857 12.62 -27.50 11.48
N ASP A 858 13.78 -27.49 12.13
CA ASP A 858 13.85 -27.29 13.58
C ASP A 858 13.57 -25.84 14.00
N TYR A 859 13.95 -24.87 13.14
CA TYR A 859 13.89 -23.42 13.38
C TYR A 859 14.33 -23.04 14.80
N PRO A 860 15.61 -23.24 15.15
CA PRO A 860 16.11 -22.99 16.49
C PRO A 860 15.98 -21.50 16.84
N LYS A 861 15.61 -21.22 18.10
CA LYS A 861 15.55 -19.85 18.61
C LYS A 861 16.94 -19.24 18.57
N VAL A 862 17.08 -18.13 17.86
CA VAL A 862 18.35 -17.40 17.77
C VAL A 862 18.63 -16.74 19.13
N PRO A 863 19.79 -17.01 19.76
CA PRO A 863 20.14 -16.39 21.04
C PRO A 863 20.26 -14.88 20.86
N THR A 864 19.61 -14.12 21.73
CA THR A 864 19.60 -12.65 21.67
C THR A 864 20.83 -12.05 22.33
N GLU A 865 21.32 -10.95 21.79
CA GLU A 865 22.31 -10.12 22.49
C GLU A 865 21.60 -9.33 23.61
N GLU A 866 22.04 -9.54 24.85
CA GLU A 866 21.58 -8.79 26.01
C GLU A 866 22.58 -7.67 26.31
N LEU A 867 22.07 -6.50 26.67
CA LEU A 867 22.88 -5.41 27.17
C LEU A 867 23.27 -5.68 28.63
N ASP A 868 24.44 -5.18 29.05
CA ASP A 868 24.89 -5.22 30.46
C ASP A 868 24.10 -4.28 31.38
N ARG A 869 23.15 -3.53 30.83
CA ARG A 869 22.31 -2.54 31.51
C ARG A 869 20.87 -2.62 31.03
N ASP A 870 19.97 -1.95 31.72
CA ASP A 870 18.58 -1.80 31.30
C ASP A 870 18.49 -1.08 29.95
N VAL A 871 17.51 -1.51 29.14
CA VAL A 871 17.18 -0.90 27.86
C VAL A 871 16.55 0.47 28.10
N ASN A 872 17.07 1.49 27.44
CA ASN A 872 16.48 2.82 27.43
C ASN A 872 15.83 3.13 26.08
N ARG A 873 15.20 4.30 25.99
CA ARG A 873 14.50 4.74 24.78
C ARG A 873 15.40 4.83 23.54
N LYS A 874 16.65 5.26 23.70
CA LYS A 874 17.60 5.42 22.61
C LYS A 874 18.00 4.07 22.00
N ASP A 875 18.12 3.03 22.83
CA ASP A 875 18.38 1.68 22.31
C ASP A 875 17.23 1.17 21.44
N MET A 876 15.99 1.54 21.79
CA MET A 876 14.80 1.19 21.00
C MET A 876 14.70 1.99 19.69
N SER A 877 15.06 3.29 19.69
CA SER A 877 15.12 4.08 18.44
C SER A 877 16.25 3.60 17.53
N ASP A 878 17.43 3.28 18.09
CA ASP A 878 18.56 2.70 17.36
C ASP A 878 18.17 1.35 16.73
N PHE A 879 17.45 0.51 17.47
CA PHE A 879 16.90 -0.74 16.93
C PHE A 879 15.87 -0.48 15.81
N PHE A 880 14.99 0.51 15.95
CA PHE A 880 14.02 0.86 14.91
C PHE A 880 14.71 1.25 13.59
N VAL A 881 15.76 2.08 13.65
CA VAL A 881 16.56 2.46 12.47
C VAL A 881 17.30 1.27 11.88
N LYS A 882 17.94 0.44 12.71
CA LYS A 882 18.60 -0.81 12.28
C LYS A 882 17.62 -1.74 11.58
N PHE A 883 16.39 -1.83 12.07
CA PHE A 883 15.34 -2.63 11.46
C PHE A 883 14.92 -2.09 10.09
N MET A 884 14.71 -0.77 9.96
CA MET A 884 14.37 -0.14 8.67
C MET A 884 15.44 -0.39 7.60
N GLU A 885 16.72 -0.37 7.98
CA GLU A 885 17.85 -0.61 7.09
C GLU A 885 18.00 -2.10 6.70
N SER A 886 17.69 -3.00 7.63
CA SER A 886 18.04 -4.43 7.53
C SER A 886 16.85 -5.39 7.35
N ASP A 887 15.62 -4.90 7.20
CA ASP A 887 14.46 -5.78 6.92
C ASP A 887 14.49 -6.31 5.48
N GLN A 888 15.09 -7.50 5.32
CA GLN A 888 15.33 -8.14 4.03
C GLN A 888 14.46 -9.37 3.76
N LEU A 889 13.40 -9.60 4.56
CA LEU A 889 12.55 -10.78 4.41
C LEU A 889 11.98 -10.91 2.99
N GLY A 890 11.48 -9.81 2.42
CA GLY A 890 10.93 -9.79 1.06
C GLY A 890 11.98 -10.17 -0.01
N MET A 891 13.23 -9.72 0.16
CA MET A 891 14.33 -10.05 -0.76
C MET A 891 14.71 -11.53 -0.66
N ILE A 892 14.78 -12.08 0.56
CA ILE A 892 15.09 -13.50 0.80
C ILE A 892 14.02 -14.39 0.16
N CYS A 893 12.73 -14.11 0.38
CA CYS A 893 11.65 -14.87 -0.24
C CYS A 893 11.65 -14.78 -1.78
N THR A 894 12.03 -13.62 -2.33
CA THR A 894 12.15 -13.39 -3.77
C THR A 894 13.29 -14.21 -4.37
N ALA A 895 14.46 -14.21 -3.72
CA ALA A 895 15.60 -15.00 -4.16
C ALA A 895 15.36 -16.50 -4.02
N HIS A 896 14.66 -16.93 -2.97
CA HIS A 896 14.27 -18.34 -2.82
C HIS A 896 13.41 -18.82 -3.99
N LEU A 897 12.39 -18.06 -4.39
CA LEU A 897 11.56 -18.41 -5.57
C LEU A 897 12.41 -18.48 -6.85
N GLN A 898 13.32 -17.53 -7.03
CA GLN A 898 14.19 -17.50 -8.20
C GLN A 898 15.16 -18.68 -8.23
N ILE A 899 15.83 -18.98 -7.12
CA ILE A 899 16.76 -20.11 -7.03
C ILE A 899 16.03 -21.43 -7.15
N ALA A 900 14.86 -21.59 -6.53
CA ALA A 900 14.05 -22.80 -6.66
C ALA A 900 13.56 -23.01 -8.10
N ASP A 901 13.38 -21.94 -8.88
CA ASP A 901 13.09 -22.07 -10.32
C ASP A 901 14.33 -22.48 -11.14
N GLN A 902 15.49 -21.92 -10.80
CA GLN A 902 16.76 -22.16 -11.49
C GLN A 902 17.38 -23.52 -11.17
N ARG A 903 17.19 -24.05 -9.96
CA ARG A 903 17.79 -25.31 -9.53
C ARG A 903 16.89 -26.48 -9.90
N GLU A 904 17.49 -27.56 -10.37
CA GLU A 904 16.75 -28.78 -10.74
C GLU A 904 16.00 -29.38 -9.55
N ARG A 905 16.62 -29.38 -8.35
CA ARG A 905 16.04 -29.85 -7.09
C ARG A 905 15.04 -28.89 -6.45
N GLY A 906 14.83 -27.70 -7.03
CA GLY A 906 13.85 -26.74 -6.52
C GLY A 906 14.06 -26.33 -5.07
N VAL A 907 13.01 -26.35 -4.25
CA VAL A 907 13.07 -26.03 -2.81
C VAL A 907 13.91 -27.02 -2.00
N LEU A 908 14.20 -28.22 -2.54
CA LEU A 908 15.06 -29.23 -1.90
C LEU A 908 16.55 -28.94 -2.12
N ASP A 909 16.89 -27.92 -2.91
CA ASP A 909 18.27 -27.51 -3.10
C ASP A 909 18.85 -26.93 -1.80
N PRO A 910 20.11 -27.24 -1.44
CA PRO A 910 20.74 -26.70 -0.23
C PRO A 910 20.72 -25.17 -0.12
N ASP A 911 20.80 -24.46 -1.26
CA ASP A 911 20.71 -23.00 -1.29
C ASP A 911 19.30 -22.51 -0.85
N CYS A 912 18.25 -23.22 -1.26
CA CYS A 912 16.86 -22.94 -0.87
C CYS A 912 16.60 -23.26 0.61
N ILE A 913 17.11 -24.39 1.12
CA ILE A 913 17.05 -24.75 2.54
C ILE A 913 17.78 -23.72 3.41
N LYS A 914 18.92 -23.21 2.93
CA LYS A 914 19.62 -22.12 3.61
C LYS A 914 18.78 -20.84 3.63
N LEU A 915 18.13 -20.50 2.52
CA LEU A 915 17.26 -19.33 2.43
C LEU A 915 16.00 -19.44 3.30
N SER A 916 15.43 -20.63 3.48
CA SER A 916 14.30 -20.82 4.41
C SER A 916 14.71 -20.60 5.87
N ALA A 917 15.89 -21.09 6.27
CA ALA A 917 16.47 -20.78 7.59
C ALA A 917 16.72 -19.27 7.77
N MET A 918 17.30 -18.61 6.76
CA MET A 918 17.49 -17.15 6.77
C MET A 918 16.17 -16.38 6.86
N ALA A 919 15.13 -16.84 6.16
CA ALA A 919 13.80 -16.23 6.22
C ALA A 919 13.19 -16.34 7.63
N SER A 920 13.33 -17.49 8.29
CA SER A 920 12.91 -17.67 9.69
C SER A 920 13.64 -16.68 10.62
N THR A 921 14.95 -16.51 10.47
CA THR A 921 15.71 -15.49 11.22
C THR A 921 15.18 -14.08 10.96
N ALA A 922 14.86 -13.73 9.70
CA ALA A 922 14.31 -12.42 9.34
C ALA A 922 12.88 -12.17 9.88
N VAL A 923 12.07 -13.22 10.07
CA VAL A 923 10.76 -13.11 10.72
C VAL A 923 10.93 -12.72 12.18
N ASP A 924 11.85 -13.38 12.89
CA ASP A 924 12.12 -13.14 14.31
C ASP A 924 13.01 -11.93 14.60
N PHE A 925 13.61 -11.30 13.57
CA PHE A 925 14.44 -10.10 13.71
C PHE A 925 13.76 -9.00 14.55
N SER A 926 12.45 -8.84 14.40
CA SER A 926 11.64 -7.87 15.16
C SER A 926 11.65 -8.10 16.68
N LYS A 927 11.95 -9.32 17.13
CA LYS A 927 11.98 -9.75 18.53
C LYS A 927 13.42 -9.97 19.02
N THR A 928 14.32 -10.42 18.13
CA THR A 928 15.69 -10.80 18.49
C THR A 928 16.70 -9.67 18.32
N GLY A 929 16.46 -8.71 17.42
CA GLY A 929 17.40 -7.64 17.11
C GLY A 929 18.56 -8.04 16.20
N ILE A 930 18.55 -9.27 15.71
CA ILE A 930 19.62 -9.86 14.89
C ILE A 930 19.22 -9.85 13.41
N PRO A 931 19.86 -9.01 12.57
CA PRO A 931 19.61 -9.00 11.15
C PRO A 931 20.24 -10.21 10.47
N VAL A 932 19.68 -10.59 9.32
CA VAL A 932 20.26 -11.67 8.50
C VAL A 932 21.55 -11.19 7.84
N ASN A 933 22.59 -12.03 7.86
CA ASN A 933 23.84 -11.74 7.18
C ASN A 933 23.71 -11.99 5.66
N LEU A 934 23.57 -10.92 4.89
CA LEU A 934 23.46 -10.98 3.43
C LEU A 934 24.71 -11.55 2.73
N ALA A 935 25.89 -11.52 3.36
CA ALA A 935 27.10 -12.12 2.77
C ALA A 935 27.01 -13.66 2.69
N GLN A 936 26.14 -14.27 3.50
CA GLN A 936 25.89 -15.71 3.48
C GLN A 936 24.83 -16.10 2.44
N MET A 937 24.14 -15.13 1.83
CA MET A 937 23.12 -15.39 0.82
C MET A 937 23.73 -16.15 -0.36
N PRO A 938 23.10 -17.25 -0.82
CA PRO A 938 23.54 -17.96 -2.01
C PRO A 938 23.67 -17.03 -3.22
N ARG A 939 24.66 -17.29 -4.08
CA ARG A 939 24.82 -16.56 -5.34
C ARG A 939 23.88 -17.16 -6.38
N TYR A 940 23.20 -16.30 -7.13
CA TYR A 940 22.27 -16.67 -8.19
C TYR A 940 22.39 -15.73 -9.38
N ASP A 941 21.85 -16.15 -10.52
CA ASP A 941 21.89 -15.35 -11.74
C ASP A 941 21.00 -14.10 -11.60
N ARG A 942 21.34 -13.01 -12.30
CA ARG A 942 20.52 -11.79 -12.26
C ARG A 942 19.27 -11.88 -13.12
N CYS A 943 19.23 -12.79 -14.09
CA CYS A 943 18.07 -13.05 -14.92
C CYS A 943 16.99 -13.71 -14.05
N LYS A 944 15.80 -13.12 -14.05
CA LYS A 944 14.66 -13.58 -13.27
C LYS A 944 13.72 -14.42 -14.15
N PRO A 945 12.96 -15.35 -13.58
CA PRO A 945 11.89 -15.99 -14.34
C PRO A 945 10.78 -14.98 -14.68
N ASP A 946 10.13 -15.20 -15.82
CA ASP A 946 9.07 -14.36 -16.39
C ASP A 946 7.88 -14.10 -15.44
N PHE A 947 7.49 -15.08 -14.62
CA PHE A 947 6.42 -14.89 -13.62
C PHE A 947 6.77 -13.89 -12.50
N MET A 948 8.02 -13.44 -12.43
CA MET A 948 8.47 -12.38 -11.52
C MET A 948 8.55 -11.00 -12.19
N ALA A 949 8.13 -10.88 -13.44
CA ALA A 949 8.01 -9.60 -14.13
C ALA A 949 6.99 -8.69 -13.43
N PRO A 950 7.24 -7.37 -13.37
CA PRO A 950 6.28 -6.42 -12.81
C PRO A 950 4.99 -6.41 -13.63
N SER A 951 3.85 -6.17 -12.97
CA SER A 951 2.59 -5.95 -13.66
C SER A 951 2.61 -4.60 -14.40
N PRO A 952 2.08 -4.50 -15.64
CA PRO A 952 1.94 -3.23 -16.33
C PRO A 952 1.00 -2.32 -15.53
N ARG A 953 1.22 -1.00 -15.63
CA ARG A 953 0.36 -0.04 -14.95
C ARG A 953 -1.04 -0.09 -15.59
N VAL A 954 -2.06 -0.07 -14.74
CA VAL A 954 -3.45 0.10 -15.20
C VAL A 954 -3.73 1.58 -15.28
N ILE A 955 -4.30 2.00 -16.41
CA ILE A 955 -4.79 3.36 -16.62
C ILE A 955 -6.25 3.27 -17.10
N VAL A 956 -7.02 4.30 -16.82
CA VAL A 956 -8.32 4.50 -17.46
C VAL A 956 -8.04 5.27 -18.75
N SER A 957 -8.37 4.66 -19.89
CA SER A 957 -8.24 5.29 -21.21
C SER A 957 -9.17 6.49 -21.36
N GLU A 958 -8.92 7.35 -22.35
CA GLU A 958 -9.80 8.49 -22.67
C GLU A 958 -11.25 8.08 -23.00
N GLN A 959 -11.44 6.83 -23.42
CA GLN A 959 -12.74 6.23 -23.73
C GLN A 959 -13.42 5.62 -22.49
N GLY A 960 -12.81 5.76 -21.31
CA GLY A 960 -13.34 5.29 -20.03
C GLY A 960 -13.03 3.84 -19.68
N TYR A 961 -12.30 3.10 -20.53
CA TYR A 961 -11.99 1.68 -20.32
C TYR A 961 -10.69 1.45 -19.58
N ILE A 962 -10.57 0.31 -18.91
CA ILE A 962 -9.28 -0.14 -18.38
C ILE A 962 -8.33 -0.47 -19.53
N ALA A 963 -7.17 0.19 -19.54
CA ALA A 963 -6.08 -0.03 -20.46
C ALA A 963 -4.76 -0.28 -19.71
N PHE A 964 -3.76 -0.78 -20.44
CA PHE A 964 -2.41 -1.01 -19.90
C PHE A 964 -1.42 -0.05 -20.52
N GLU A 965 -0.59 0.53 -19.67
CA GLU A 965 0.56 1.31 -20.12
C GLU A 965 1.73 0.37 -20.40
N ASP A 966 2.15 0.31 -21.67
CA ASP A 966 3.32 -0.44 -22.09
C ASP A 966 4.58 0.35 -21.74
N GLU A 967 5.39 -0.20 -20.83
CA GLU A 967 6.75 0.28 -20.64
C GLU A 967 7.61 -0.31 -21.75
N ASP A 968 8.06 0.56 -22.66
CA ASP A 968 9.21 0.24 -23.50
C ASP A 968 10.40 0.02 -22.54
N GLU A 969 10.82 -1.24 -22.35
CA GLU A 969 11.98 -1.61 -21.53
C GLU A 969 13.32 -1.18 -22.18
N ASP A 970 13.27 -0.52 -23.34
CA ASP A 970 14.44 -0.06 -24.06
C ASP A 970 15.22 0.95 -23.19
N GLU A 971 16.53 0.72 -23.04
CA GLU A 971 17.42 1.63 -22.32
C GLU A 971 17.40 3.00 -23.00
N ASP A 972 17.20 4.04 -22.21
CA ASP A 972 17.16 5.39 -22.72
C ASP A 972 18.59 5.83 -23.08
N VAL A 973 18.88 5.82 -24.38
CA VAL A 973 20.20 6.12 -24.96
C VAL A 973 20.75 7.46 -24.44
N ALA A 974 19.88 8.40 -24.04
CA ALA A 974 20.29 9.68 -23.47
C ALA A 974 21.14 9.54 -22.19
N PHE A 975 20.98 8.45 -21.43
CA PHE A 975 21.71 8.20 -20.19
C PHE A 975 22.86 7.18 -20.32
N GLU A 976 23.16 6.68 -21.53
CA GLU A 976 24.31 5.79 -21.74
C GLU A 976 25.62 6.45 -21.27
N GLY A 977 26.35 5.77 -20.39
CA GLY A 977 27.63 6.26 -19.83
C GLY A 977 27.51 7.21 -18.64
N ILE A 978 26.35 7.83 -18.42
CA ILE A 978 26.02 8.57 -17.18
C ILE A 978 25.43 7.62 -16.14
N ASP A 979 24.55 6.74 -16.61
CA ASP A 979 23.89 5.72 -15.82
C ASP A 979 24.40 4.35 -16.30
N THR A 980 25.57 3.92 -15.84
CA THR A 980 26.08 2.56 -16.11
C THR A 980 25.24 1.48 -15.40
N GLU A 981 24.17 1.86 -14.70
CA GLU A 981 23.50 1.07 -13.67
C GLU A 981 22.08 0.62 -14.03
N ARG A 982 21.41 1.27 -14.99
CA ARG A 982 20.06 0.87 -15.48
C ARG A 982 20.07 -0.32 -16.43
N ARG A 983 20.78 -1.40 -16.08
CA ARG A 983 20.50 -2.67 -16.74
C ARG A 983 19.11 -3.13 -16.29
N SER A 984 18.16 -3.15 -17.22
CA SER A 984 16.84 -3.74 -17.02
C SER A 984 17.00 -5.16 -16.47
N TYR A 985 16.10 -5.57 -15.58
CA TYR A 985 16.07 -6.98 -15.19
C TYR A 985 15.77 -7.79 -16.44
N ARG A 986 16.67 -8.70 -16.77
CA ARG A 986 16.41 -9.65 -17.84
C ARG A 986 15.50 -10.74 -17.33
N PHE A 987 14.49 -11.09 -18.11
CA PHE A 987 13.57 -12.16 -17.79
C PHE A 987 13.79 -13.35 -18.74
N TYR A 988 13.73 -14.57 -18.20
CA TYR A 988 13.72 -15.80 -19.00
C TYR A 988 12.39 -16.52 -18.82
N ARG A 989 11.93 -17.22 -19.86
CA ARG A 989 10.73 -18.06 -19.77
C ARG A 989 10.97 -19.22 -18.82
N SER A 990 10.28 -19.31 -17.68
CA SER A 990 10.42 -20.47 -16.78
C SER A 990 9.70 -21.70 -17.33
N ASP A 991 10.30 -22.90 -17.24
CA ASP A 991 9.64 -24.17 -17.62
C ASP A 991 8.94 -24.84 -16.42
N LYS A 992 8.94 -24.18 -15.27
CA LYS A 992 8.29 -24.64 -14.04
C LYS A 992 6.84 -24.15 -13.98
N ALA A 993 6.06 -24.70 -13.05
CA ALA A 993 4.62 -24.49 -12.95
C ALA A 993 4.24 -23.01 -12.89
N LEU A 994 4.97 -22.19 -12.13
CA LEU A 994 4.72 -20.76 -12.05
C LEU A 994 4.88 -20.04 -13.40
N GLY A 995 5.87 -20.43 -14.22
CA GLY A 995 6.05 -19.89 -15.56
C GLY A 995 4.88 -20.25 -16.48
N HIS A 996 4.43 -21.51 -16.44
CA HIS A 996 3.28 -21.97 -17.22
C HIS A 996 1.99 -21.24 -16.83
N LEU A 997 1.72 -21.15 -15.53
CA LEU A 997 0.57 -20.44 -14.97
C LEU A 997 0.56 -18.96 -15.33
N PHE A 998 1.73 -18.31 -15.32
CA PHE A 998 1.85 -16.90 -15.67
C PHE A 998 1.48 -16.64 -17.13
N ARG A 999 1.99 -17.47 -18.04
CA ARG A 999 1.78 -17.33 -19.50
C ARG A 999 0.41 -17.82 -19.97
N ALA A 1000 -0.25 -18.67 -19.21
CA ALA A 1000 -1.61 -19.13 -19.52
C ALA A 1000 -2.65 -18.00 -19.45
N ILE A 1001 -2.32 -16.88 -18.80
CA ILE A 1001 -3.20 -15.71 -18.68
C ILE A 1001 -2.69 -14.55 -19.53
N ASP A 1002 -3.33 -14.35 -20.68
CA ASP A 1002 -3.22 -13.10 -21.44
C ASP A 1002 -4.26 -12.09 -20.92
N GLU A 1003 -3.79 -11.04 -20.25
CA GLU A 1003 -4.66 -9.99 -19.71
C GLU A 1003 -5.29 -9.13 -20.79
N ARG A 1004 -4.54 -8.83 -21.86
CA ARG A 1004 -5.03 -7.97 -22.95
C ARG A 1004 -6.14 -8.69 -23.66
N GLN A 1005 -5.89 -9.93 -24.07
CA GLN A 1005 -6.90 -10.76 -24.71
C GLN A 1005 -8.13 -10.97 -23.83
N PHE A 1006 -7.94 -11.13 -22.51
CA PHE A 1006 -9.06 -11.29 -21.57
C PHE A 1006 -9.95 -10.03 -21.52
N ILE A 1007 -9.33 -8.85 -21.41
CA ILE A 1007 -10.06 -7.57 -21.34
C ILE A 1007 -10.68 -7.23 -22.69
N ASP A 1008 -9.92 -7.35 -23.79
CA ASP A 1008 -10.40 -7.10 -25.15
C ASP A 1008 -11.64 -7.95 -25.43
N LYS A 1009 -11.60 -9.23 -25.05
CA LYS A 1009 -12.77 -10.11 -25.19
C LYS A 1009 -13.95 -9.64 -24.34
N MET A 1010 -13.72 -9.23 -23.10
CA MET A 1010 -14.79 -8.73 -22.23
C MET A 1010 -15.45 -7.46 -22.80
N GLN A 1011 -14.66 -6.56 -23.38
CA GLN A 1011 -15.12 -5.33 -24.02
C GLN A 1011 -15.85 -5.61 -25.35
N VAL A 1012 -15.38 -6.57 -26.15
CA VAL A 1012 -16.08 -7.03 -27.36
C VAL A 1012 -17.41 -7.69 -26.98
N ASP A 1013 -17.41 -8.55 -25.97
CA ASP A 1013 -18.63 -9.21 -25.47
C ASP A 1013 -19.64 -8.15 -24.99
N ARG A 1014 -19.19 -7.06 -24.34
CA ARG A 1014 -20.04 -5.90 -24.01
C ARG A 1014 -20.65 -5.25 -25.26
N ALA A 1015 -19.83 -4.97 -26.28
CA ALA A 1015 -20.26 -4.31 -27.50
C ALA A 1015 -21.26 -5.17 -28.31
N ALA A 1016 -21.25 -6.48 -28.12
CA ALA A 1016 -22.20 -7.41 -28.74
C ALA A 1016 -23.60 -7.39 -28.09
N TYR A 1017 -23.77 -6.77 -26.90
CA TYR A 1017 -25.10 -6.60 -26.31
C TYR A 1017 -25.89 -5.52 -27.06
N PRO A 1018 -27.12 -5.81 -27.52
CA PRO A 1018 -27.94 -4.84 -28.23
C PRO A 1018 -28.27 -3.66 -27.30
N ARG A 1019 -27.79 -2.46 -27.65
CA ARG A 1019 -28.19 -1.23 -26.96
C ARG A 1019 -29.69 -1.03 -27.16
N ASP A 1020 -30.41 -0.85 -26.06
CA ASP A 1020 -31.80 -0.42 -26.12
C ASP A 1020 -31.89 1.04 -26.61
N ASN A 1021 -33.06 1.44 -27.12
CA ASN A 1021 -33.30 2.67 -27.88
C ASN A 1021 -33.00 3.98 -27.13
N GLY A 1022 -31.73 4.33 -26.91
CA GLY A 1022 -31.24 5.68 -26.61
C GLY A 1022 -31.55 6.25 -25.22
N GLN A 1023 -32.20 5.51 -24.32
CA GLN A 1023 -32.52 5.95 -22.96
C GLN A 1023 -31.44 5.49 -21.97
N GLU A 1024 -31.02 6.35 -21.05
CA GLU A 1024 -29.99 5.98 -20.07
C GLU A 1024 -30.53 5.01 -19.01
N LEU A 1025 -29.68 4.12 -18.49
CA LEU A 1025 -30.12 3.06 -17.57
C LEU A 1025 -30.76 3.65 -16.31
N MET A 1026 -30.15 4.68 -15.73
CA MET A 1026 -30.66 5.32 -14.51
C MET A 1026 -31.96 6.11 -14.74
N GLU A 1027 -32.15 6.69 -15.92
CA GLU A 1027 -33.44 7.28 -16.33
C GLU A 1027 -34.54 6.23 -16.36
N THR A 1028 -34.25 5.05 -16.94
CA THR A 1028 -35.20 3.93 -16.99
C THR A 1028 -35.58 3.44 -15.57
N VAL A 1029 -34.60 3.38 -14.67
CA VAL A 1029 -34.82 3.00 -13.25
C VAL A 1029 -35.67 4.05 -12.54
N LEU A 1030 -35.43 5.34 -12.77
CA LEU A 1030 -36.22 6.43 -12.21
C LEU A 1030 -37.67 6.38 -12.71
N GLU A 1031 -37.90 6.24 -14.01
CA GLU A 1031 -39.25 6.14 -14.60
C GLU A 1031 -40.00 4.93 -14.05
N TYR A 1032 -39.32 3.79 -13.92
CA TYR A 1032 -39.89 2.60 -13.29
C TYR A 1032 -40.33 2.87 -11.85
N ALA A 1033 -39.45 3.49 -11.04
CA ALA A 1033 -39.76 3.78 -9.64
C ALA A 1033 -40.90 4.80 -9.50
N GLN A 1034 -40.91 5.85 -10.32
CA GLN A 1034 -41.97 6.86 -10.37
C GLN A 1034 -43.32 6.25 -10.75
N ARG A 1035 -43.36 5.38 -11.78
CA ARG A 1035 -44.59 4.69 -12.19
C ARG A 1035 -45.22 3.89 -11.06
N TRP A 1036 -44.41 3.15 -10.29
CA TRP A 1036 -44.91 2.38 -9.16
C TRP A 1036 -45.29 3.27 -7.98
N ALA A 1037 -44.53 4.33 -7.71
CA ALA A 1037 -44.87 5.31 -6.69
C ALA A 1037 -46.21 6.00 -6.98
N ASP A 1038 -46.47 6.39 -8.23
CA ASP A 1038 -47.75 6.95 -8.67
C ASP A 1038 -48.89 5.95 -8.49
N GLN A 1039 -48.66 4.68 -8.84
CA GLN A 1039 -49.63 3.60 -8.63
C GLN A 1039 -49.95 3.38 -7.14
N TYR A 1040 -48.99 3.62 -6.26
CA TYR A 1040 -49.15 3.49 -4.80
C TYR A 1040 -49.61 4.78 -4.13
N GLY A 1041 -49.73 5.89 -4.86
CA GLY A 1041 -50.09 7.20 -4.30
C GLY A 1041 -48.99 7.83 -3.43
N VAL A 1042 -47.73 7.49 -3.68
CA VAL A 1042 -46.57 7.95 -2.90
C VAL A 1042 -46.11 9.32 -3.40
N LEU A 1043 -46.34 10.35 -2.60
CA LEU A 1043 -45.83 11.70 -2.86
C LEU A 1043 -44.42 11.86 -2.28
N TYR A 1044 -43.49 12.40 -3.06
CA TYR A 1044 -42.08 12.50 -2.65
C TYR A 1044 -41.44 13.89 -2.83
N GLY A 1045 -42.14 14.81 -3.51
CA GLY A 1045 -41.58 16.12 -3.86
C GLY A 1045 -41.14 16.98 -2.66
N HIS A 1046 -41.72 16.76 -1.47
CA HIS A 1046 -41.35 17.48 -0.24
C HIS A 1046 -39.93 17.16 0.24
N HIS A 1047 -39.37 16.01 -0.16
CA HIS A 1047 -38.03 15.58 0.25
C HIS A 1047 -36.91 16.05 -0.68
N ARG A 1048 -37.19 16.78 -1.76
CA ARG A 1048 -36.15 17.22 -2.72
C ARG A 1048 -35.03 18.04 -2.08
N THR A 1049 -35.37 18.91 -1.13
CA THR A 1049 -34.36 19.71 -0.41
C THR A 1049 -33.45 18.83 0.44
N LEU A 1050 -34.03 17.86 1.16
CA LEU A 1050 -33.28 16.88 1.94
C LEU A 1050 -32.42 16.00 1.03
N ALA A 1051 -32.95 15.55 -0.09
CA ALA A 1051 -32.24 14.75 -1.09
C ALA A 1051 -30.99 15.47 -1.65
N ARG A 1052 -31.10 16.76 -1.96
CA ARG A 1052 -29.94 17.59 -2.36
C ARG A 1052 -28.90 17.68 -1.26
N ASN A 1053 -29.33 17.83 -0.01
CA ASN A 1053 -28.41 17.87 1.12
C ASN A 1053 -27.71 16.52 1.31
N ILE A 1054 -28.44 15.40 1.27
CA ILE A 1054 -27.86 14.04 1.37
C ILE A 1054 -26.83 13.82 0.25
N ARG A 1055 -27.15 14.19 -1.00
CA ARG A 1055 -26.20 14.13 -2.13
C ARG A 1055 -24.95 14.95 -1.87
N ALA A 1056 -25.11 16.22 -1.48
CA ALA A 1056 -23.98 17.11 -1.22
C ALA A 1056 -23.04 16.57 -0.14
N CYS A 1057 -23.59 15.96 0.92
CA CYS A 1057 -22.80 15.33 1.98
C CYS A 1057 -22.07 14.07 1.49
N TYR A 1058 -22.72 13.25 0.66
CA TYR A 1058 -22.07 12.08 0.04
C TYR A 1058 -20.93 12.51 -0.90
N ASP A 1059 -21.17 13.50 -1.75
CA ASP A 1059 -20.20 13.97 -2.73
C ASP A 1059 -18.98 14.63 -2.07
N ASP A 1060 -19.16 15.45 -1.03
CA ASP A 1060 -18.02 16.03 -0.30
C ASP A 1060 -17.23 14.96 0.47
N ALA A 1061 -17.93 13.99 1.06
CA ALA A 1061 -17.31 12.83 1.70
C ALA A 1061 -16.47 12.00 0.74
N LEU A 1062 -17.00 11.75 -0.46
CA LEU A 1062 -16.29 11.04 -1.51
C LEU A 1062 -15.07 11.85 -1.99
N ALA A 1063 -15.22 13.15 -2.24
CA ALA A 1063 -14.11 14.03 -2.62
C ALA A 1063 -12.98 14.02 -1.58
N ASN A 1064 -13.31 13.99 -0.28
CA ASN A 1064 -12.33 13.83 0.79
C ASN A 1064 -11.60 12.49 0.69
N LEU A 1065 -12.32 11.38 0.48
CA LEU A 1065 -11.71 10.05 0.34
C LEU A 1065 -10.77 9.95 -0.86
N LEU A 1066 -11.10 10.58 -1.99
CA LEU A 1066 -10.26 10.57 -3.19
C LEU A 1066 -8.88 11.19 -2.93
N VAL A 1067 -8.81 12.19 -2.06
CA VAL A 1067 -7.58 12.93 -1.72
C VAL A 1067 -6.86 12.32 -0.51
N ASP A 1068 -7.60 11.95 0.55
CA ASP A 1068 -7.03 11.39 1.77
C ASP A 1068 -6.33 10.04 1.51
N TYR A 1069 -6.77 9.29 0.50
CA TYR A 1069 -6.19 8.01 0.10
C TYR A 1069 -5.36 8.09 -1.20
N GLU A 1070 -4.81 9.25 -1.53
CA GLU A 1070 -3.91 9.44 -2.66
C GLU A 1070 -2.63 8.56 -2.51
N PRO A 1071 -2.27 7.72 -3.50
CA PRO A 1071 -1.07 6.88 -3.42
C PRO A 1071 0.23 7.67 -3.41
N SER A 1072 0.23 8.80 -4.11
CA SER A 1072 1.32 9.74 -4.20
C SER A 1072 0.78 11.15 -3.99
N PRO A 1073 1.56 12.06 -3.39
CA PRO A 1073 1.14 13.44 -3.17
C PRO A 1073 0.53 14.09 -4.40
N HIS A 1074 -0.65 14.69 -4.25
CA HIS A 1074 -1.37 15.46 -5.27
C HIS A 1074 -1.83 14.65 -6.49
N SER A 1075 -2.04 13.35 -6.31
CA SER A 1075 -2.61 12.45 -7.33
C SER A 1075 -3.83 11.74 -6.75
N PRO A 1076 -5.00 12.41 -6.69
CA PRO A 1076 -6.20 11.84 -6.10
C PRO A 1076 -6.62 10.57 -6.84
N LEU A 1077 -7.35 9.71 -6.14
CA LEU A 1077 -8.01 8.55 -6.74
C LEU A 1077 -9.13 9.01 -7.68
N SER A 1078 -9.47 8.17 -8.65
CA SER A 1078 -10.69 8.32 -9.43
C SER A 1078 -11.92 7.84 -8.65
N GLU A 1079 -13.09 8.39 -8.99
CA GLU A 1079 -14.35 7.97 -8.37
C GLU A 1079 -14.60 6.45 -8.50
N ILE A 1080 -14.27 5.88 -9.67
CA ILE A 1080 -14.43 4.44 -9.94
C ILE A 1080 -13.52 3.61 -9.02
N GLU A 1081 -12.30 4.07 -8.70
CA GLU A 1081 -11.39 3.38 -7.79
C GLU A 1081 -11.97 3.25 -6.38
N VAL A 1082 -12.52 4.35 -5.84
CA VAL A 1082 -13.15 4.32 -4.51
C VAL A 1082 -14.43 3.49 -4.53
N PHE A 1083 -15.27 3.66 -5.55
CA PHE A 1083 -16.53 2.93 -5.67
C PHE A 1083 -16.34 1.42 -5.87
N ALA A 1084 -15.33 1.02 -6.65
CA ALA A 1084 -14.92 -0.37 -6.82
C ALA A 1084 -14.07 -0.89 -5.65
N GLY A 1085 -13.67 -0.02 -4.73
CA GLY A 1085 -12.83 -0.32 -3.58
C GLY A 1085 -11.44 -0.83 -3.96
N GLN A 1086 -10.88 -0.41 -5.09
CA GLN A 1086 -9.57 -0.80 -5.61
C GLN A 1086 -8.77 0.44 -6.00
N ILE A 1087 -7.47 0.45 -5.70
CA ILE A 1087 -6.55 1.51 -6.15
C ILE A 1087 -5.73 0.98 -7.31
N LEU A 1088 -5.81 1.64 -8.47
CA LEU A 1088 -5.08 1.31 -9.68
C LEU A 1088 -3.59 1.63 -9.50
N GLY A 1089 -2.75 0.74 -10.01
CA GLY A 1089 -1.30 0.87 -9.91
C GLY A 1089 -0.58 -0.45 -10.15
N ARG A 1090 0.72 -0.50 -9.85
CA ARG A 1090 1.51 -1.74 -9.95
C ARG A 1090 1.25 -2.64 -8.76
N VAL A 1091 0.25 -3.51 -8.88
CA VAL A 1091 -0.10 -4.51 -7.85
C VAL A 1091 1.06 -5.48 -7.57
N ALA A 1092 1.85 -5.81 -8.60
CA ALA A 1092 3.02 -6.69 -8.50
C ALA A 1092 4.37 -5.95 -8.57
N GLY A 1093 4.39 -4.69 -8.17
CA GLY A 1093 5.60 -3.87 -8.09
C GLY A 1093 6.05 -3.59 -6.66
N PRO A 1094 7.12 -2.78 -6.49
CA PRO A 1094 7.59 -2.34 -5.20
C PRO A 1094 6.43 -1.82 -4.32
N GLN A 1095 5.64 -0.88 -4.82
CA GLN A 1095 4.56 -0.22 -4.08
C GLN A 1095 3.30 -1.08 -3.81
N GLY A 1096 3.21 -2.29 -4.38
CA GLY A 1096 1.98 -3.08 -4.38
C GLY A 1096 1.46 -3.55 -3.01
N ARG A 1097 2.29 -3.55 -1.95
CA ARG A 1097 1.81 -3.79 -0.57
C ARG A 1097 1.13 -2.54 -0.01
N THR A 1098 1.81 -1.40 -0.06
CA THR A 1098 1.30 -0.11 0.41
C THR A 1098 -0.03 0.23 -0.23
N LEU A 1099 -0.16 0.06 -1.55
CA LEU A 1099 -1.42 0.31 -2.27
C LEU A 1099 -2.58 -0.56 -1.77
N ARG A 1100 -2.31 -1.82 -1.39
CA ARG A 1100 -3.36 -2.74 -0.90
C ARG A 1100 -3.80 -2.40 0.51
N ASP A 1101 -2.86 -2.01 1.37
CA ASP A 1101 -3.16 -1.57 2.73
C ASP A 1101 -3.97 -0.25 2.68
N LEU A 1102 -3.57 0.68 1.82
CA LEU A 1102 -4.31 1.93 1.54
C LEU A 1102 -5.73 1.66 1.00
N ALA A 1103 -5.85 0.76 0.01
CA ALA A 1103 -7.15 0.37 -0.55
C ALA A 1103 -8.05 -0.32 0.49
N LYS A 1104 -7.47 -1.04 1.46
CA LYS A 1104 -8.24 -1.67 2.54
C LYS A 1104 -8.86 -0.62 3.46
N THR A 1105 -8.06 0.31 3.96
CA THR A 1105 -8.55 1.38 4.84
C THR A 1105 -9.53 2.28 4.11
N MET A 1106 -9.26 2.62 2.85
CA MET A 1106 -10.18 3.38 2.00
C MET A 1106 -11.56 2.70 1.88
N ARG A 1107 -11.59 1.38 1.63
CA ARG A 1107 -12.86 0.62 1.58
C ARG A 1107 -13.64 0.66 2.88
N GLU A 1108 -12.96 0.54 4.01
CA GLU A 1108 -13.59 0.59 5.34
C GLU A 1108 -14.24 1.96 5.57
N ARG A 1109 -13.57 3.05 5.21
CA ARG A 1109 -14.13 4.42 5.30
C ARG A 1109 -15.29 4.64 4.34
N PHE A 1110 -15.12 4.22 3.08
CA PHE A 1110 -16.16 4.38 2.07
C PHE A 1110 -17.42 3.59 2.44
N ALA A 1111 -17.28 2.40 3.05
CA ALA A 1111 -18.41 1.66 3.58
C ALA A 1111 -19.20 2.47 4.62
N THR A 1112 -18.53 3.20 5.50
CA THR A 1112 -19.19 4.09 6.48
C THR A 1112 -19.94 5.23 5.80
N VAL A 1113 -19.38 5.83 4.75
CA VAL A 1113 -20.04 6.85 3.92
C VAL A 1113 -21.33 6.34 3.32
N VAL A 1114 -21.28 5.18 2.68
CA VAL A 1114 -22.45 4.56 2.05
C VAL A 1114 -23.48 4.14 3.10
N GLU A 1115 -23.06 3.51 4.20
CA GLU A 1115 -23.96 3.08 5.27
C GLU A 1115 -24.74 4.26 5.85
N HIS A 1116 -24.06 5.34 6.19
CA HIS A 1116 -24.70 6.54 6.71
C HIS A 1116 -25.64 7.20 5.71
N THR A 1117 -25.22 7.29 4.44
CA THR A 1117 -26.08 7.82 3.36
C THR A 1117 -27.38 7.02 3.29
N ILE A 1118 -27.30 5.69 3.38
CA ILE A 1118 -28.47 4.81 3.39
C ILE A 1118 -29.35 5.04 4.63
N VAL A 1119 -28.76 5.25 5.80
CA VAL A 1119 -29.53 5.57 7.01
C VAL A 1119 -30.24 6.90 6.86
N ARG A 1120 -29.59 7.96 6.39
CA ARG A 1120 -30.26 9.25 6.15
C ARG A 1120 -31.40 9.14 5.15
N ILE A 1121 -31.22 8.38 4.06
CA ILE A 1121 -32.29 8.13 3.10
C ILE A 1121 -33.47 7.39 3.77
N THR A 1122 -33.20 6.36 4.57
CA THR A 1122 -34.24 5.48 5.14
C THR A 1122 -34.87 5.96 6.43
N LYS A 1123 -34.15 6.71 7.28
CA LYS A 1123 -34.61 7.18 8.60
C LYS A 1123 -34.71 8.70 8.74
N GLY A 1124 -34.00 9.48 7.93
CA GLY A 1124 -34.11 10.94 7.95
C GLY A 1124 -33.19 11.57 8.98
N ASP A 1125 -33.17 12.90 9.03
CA ASP A 1125 -32.20 13.64 9.86
C ASP A 1125 -32.57 13.71 11.34
N GLU A 1126 -33.85 13.59 11.69
CA GLU A 1126 -34.29 13.63 13.09
C GLU A 1126 -33.88 12.36 13.84
N ALA A 1127 -34.11 11.19 13.23
CA ALA A 1127 -33.62 9.91 13.77
C ALA A 1127 -32.09 9.89 13.93
N MET A 1128 -31.34 10.56 13.04
CA MET A 1128 -29.88 10.69 13.15
C MET A 1128 -29.43 11.55 14.33
N LYS A 1129 -30.28 12.48 14.80
CA LYS A 1129 -29.99 13.36 15.95
C LYS A 1129 -30.32 12.68 17.28
N ASP A 1130 -31.36 11.85 17.29
CA ASP A 1130 -31.87 11.21 18.50
C ASP A 1130 -31.09 9.95 18.90
N ALA A 1131 -30.36 9.34 17.96
CA ALA A 1131 -29.57 8.16 18.24
C ALA A 1131 -28.18 8.48 18.79
N GLU A 1132 -27.83 7.84 19.91
CA GLU A 1132 -26.50 7.94 20.50
C GLU A 1132 -25.48 7.12 19.69
N TYR A 1133 -25.93 6.02 19.06
CA TYR A 1133 -25.10 5.21 18.16
C TYR A 1133 -25.82 4.88 16.84
N MET A 1134 -25.12 5.01 15.71
CA MET A 1134 -25.56 4.47 14.40
C MET A 1134 -25.92 2.99 14.47
N ASP A 1135 -25.32 2.29 15.43
CA ASP A 1135 -25.60 0.88 15.64
C ASP A 1135 -27.03 0.62 16.09
N GLU A 1136 -27.59 1.50 16.93
CA GLU A 1136 -28.97 1.46 17.40
C GLU A 1136 -29.96 1.73 16.28
N LEU A 1137 -29.67 2.72 15.41
CA LEU A 1137 -30.49 3.04 14.24
C LEU A 1137 -30.58 1.91 13.23
N MET A 1138 -29.64 0.97 13.21
CA MET A 1138 -29.67 -0.14 12.26
C MET A 1138 -30.20 -1.44 12.87
N THR A 1139 -30.29 -1.52 14.21
CA THR A 1139 -30.75 -2.72 14.93
C THR A 1139 -32.17 -2.61 15.47
N LEU A 1140 -32.72 -1.40 15.53
CA LEU A 1140 -34.12 -1.17 15.91
C LEU A 1140 -35.04 -1.56 14.74
N GLU A 1141 -35.35 -2.85 14.66
CA GLU A 1141 -36.59 -3.34 14.06
C GLU A 1141 -37.78 -3.19 15.04
N ASP A 1142 -37.54 -2.93 16.33
CA ASP A 1142 -38.58 -2.89 17.37
C ASP A 1142 -38.73 -1.51 18.04
N ASP A 1143 -39.97 -0.99 17.91
CA ASP A 1143 -40.82 -0.33 18.91
C ASP A 1143 -41.05 1.21 19.02
N GLU A 1144 -40.19 2.14 18.55
CA GLU A 1144 -40.54 3.60 18.67
C GLU A 1144 -40.48 4.44 17.37
N HIS A 1145 -39.72 4.04 16.35
CA HIS A 1145 -39.61 4.77 15.05
C HIS A 1145 -40.14 3.95 13.85
N TYR A 1146 -40.95 2.92 14.11
CA TYR A 1146 -41.42 1.97 13.10
C TYR A 1146 -42.34 2.64 12.06
N ASP A 1147 -43.22 3.54 12.50
CA ASP A 1147 -44.22 4.19 11.65
C ASP A 1147 -43.61 5.18 10.64
N GLU A 1148 -42.55 5.91 11.02
CA GLU A 1148 -41.92 6.89 10.11
C GLU A 1148 -41.17 6.22 8.97
N ARG A 1149 -40.42 5.14 9.25
CA ARG A 1149 -39.68 4.42 8.22
C ARG A 1149 -40.63 3.73 7.23
N GLU A 1150 -41.74 3.16 7.69
CA GLU A 1150 -42.74 2.55 6.79
C GLU A 1150 -43.35 3.56 5.81
N LEU A 1151 -43.57 4.82 6.24
CA LEU A 1151 -44.21 5.84 5.41
C LEU A 1151 -43.23 6.67 4.57
N GLU A 1152 -42.13 7.16 5.16
CA GLU A 1152 -41.32 8.22 4.56
C GLU A 1152 -40.05 7.73 3.86
N ALA A 1153 -39.62 6.48 4.08
CA ALA A 1153 -38.37 5.97 3.50
C ALA A 1153 -38.42 5.84 1.97
N LEU A 1154 -39.54 5.35 1.41
CA LEU A 1154 -39.74 5.25 -0.05
C LEU A 1154 -39.82 6.64 -0.71
N PRO A 1155 -40.64 7.59 -0.22
CA PRO A 1155 -40.59 8.99 -0.66
C PRO A 1155 -39.18 9.58 -0.67
N ARG A 1156 -38.43 9.45 0.43
CA ARG A 1156 -37.07 9.98 0.53
C ARG A 1156 -36.12 9.35 -0.47
N ALA A 1157 -36.18 8.03 -0.62
CA ALA A 1157 -35.34 7.31 -1.58
C ALA A 1157 -35.64 7.70 -3.03
N LEU A 1158 -36.91 7.89 -3.38
CA LEU A 1158 -37.32 8.33 -4.72
C LEU A 1158 -36.89 9.77 -5.01
N ALA A 1159 -37.01 10.68 -4.04
CA ALA A 1159 -36.50 12.05 -4.16
C ALA A 1159 -34.98 12.08 -4.36
N CYS A 1160 -34.23 11.21 -3.65
CA CYS A 1160 -32.78 11.09 -3.83
C CYS A 1160 -32.42 10.59 -5.23
N LEU A 1161 -33.14 9.60 -5.75
CA LEU A 1161 -32.93 9.11 -7.11
C LEU A 1161 -33.26 10.17 -8.17
N GLU A 1162 -34.37 10.90 -8.01
CA GLU A 1162 -34.75 11.99 -8.93
C GLU A 1162 -33.68 13.10 -8.95
N VAL A 1163 -33.20 13.54 -7.79
CA VAL A 1163 -32.14 14.55 -7.69
C VAL A 1163 -30.83 14.05 -8.30
N ALA A 1164 -30.48 12.78 -8.08
CA ALA A 1164 -29.24 12.21 -8.59
C ALA A 1164 -29.21 12.17 -10.12
N VAL A 1165 -30.31 11.76 -10.76
CA VAL A 1165 -30.42 11.61 -12.22
C VAL A 1165 -30.61 12.95 -12.94
N ASN A 1166 -31.41 13.86 -12.38
CA ASN A 1166 -31.78 15.10 -13.09
C ASN A 1166 -30.84 16.28 -12.85
N GLU A 1167 -30.03 16.27 -11.78
CA GLU A 1167 -29.13 17.38 -11.42
C GLU A 1167 -27.65 17.00 -11.64
N SER A 1168 -26.82 17.96 -12.06
CA SER A 1168 -25.38 17.72 -12.27
C SER A 1168 -24.64 17.42 -10.98
N GLY A 1169 -23.58 16.60 -11.08
CA GLY A 1169 -22.73 16.21 -9.96
C GLY A 1169 -21.93 17.34 -9.34
N TYR A 1170 -21.38 17.07 -8.15
CA TYR A 1170 -20.37 17.92 -7.55
C TYR A 1170 -19.17 18.04 -8.49
N LYS A 1171 -18.73 19.28 -8.76
CA LYS A 1171 -17.62 19.59 -9.67
C LYS A 1171 -16.46 20.18 -8.91
N ASP A 1172 -15.31 19.54 -9.04
CA ASP A 1172 -14.05 20.01 -8.46
C ASP A 1172 -12.92 20.00 -9.50
N ARG A 1173 -11.97 20.93 -9.38
CA ARG A 1173 -10.85 21.06 -10.33
C ARG A 1173 -9.87 19.89 -10.25
N LYS A 1174 -9.72 19.24 -9.09
CA LYS A 1174 -8.77 18.14 -8.86
C LYS A 1174 -9.41 16.77 -9.07
N VAL A 1175 -10.67 16.57 -8.67
CA VAL A 1175 -11.34 15.25 -8.76
C VAL A 1175 -12.35 15.13 -9.91
N GLY A 1176 -12.73 16.22 -10.57
CA GLY A 1176 -13.71 16.21 -11.67
C GLY A 1176 -15.17 16.27 -11.21
N GLU A 1177 -16.09 15.80 -12.05
CA GLU A 1177 -17.53 15.68 -11.73
C GLU A 1177 -17.81 14.30 -11.12
N LEU A 1178 -18.46 14.28 -9.95
CA LEU A 1178 -18.82 13.05 -9.23
C LEU A 1178 -20.26 12.62 -9.54
N ASN A 1179 -20.45 11.35 -9.92
CA ASN A 1179 -21.74 10.81 -10.35
C ASN A 1179 -22.20 9.58 -9.56
N SER A 1180 -21.38 9.01 -8.67
CA SER A 1180 -21.64 7.72 -8.05
C SER A 1180 -22.84 7.67 -7.08
N PHE A 1181 -23.34 8.84 -6.64
CA PHE A 1181 -24.50 8.93 -5.75
C PHE A 1181 -25.76 8.29 -6.37
N GLU A 1182 -25.94 8.37 -7.70
CA GLU A 1182 -27.11 7.82 -8.40
C GLU A 1182 -27.27 6.31 -8.19
N TYR A 1183 -26.17 5.56 -8.18
CA TYR A 1183 -26.19 4.11 -7.98
C TYR A 1183 -26.53 3.74 -6.53
N VAL A 1184 -26.07 4.54 -5.55
CA VAL A 1184 -26.44 4.37 -4.14
C VAL A 1184 -27.92 4.66 -3.96
N ALA A 1185 -28.40 5.79 -4.49
CA ALA A 1185 -29.80 6.19 -4.43
C ALA A 1185 -30.72 5.16 -5.11
N ALA A 1186 -30.35 4.67 -6.30
CA ALA A 1186 -31.08 3.62 -7.02
C ALA A 1186 -31.17 2.33 -6.20
N GLY A 1187 -30.05 1.87 -5.63
CA GLY A 1187 -30.01 0.67 -4.81
C GLY A 1187 -30.91 0.76 -3.56
N VAL A 1188 -31.00 1.93 -2.94
CA VAL A 1188 -31.91 2.17 -1.80
C VAL A 1188 -33.35 2.25 -2.28
N CYS A 1189 -33.65 3.03 -3.33
CA CYS A 1189 -34.99 3.21 -3.87
C CYS A 1189 -35.63 1.87 -4.26
N LEU A 1190 -34.90 1.01 -4.99
CA LEU A 1190 -35.39 -0.31 -5.40
C LEU A 1190 -35.63 -1.24 -4.19
N ARG A 1191 -34.76 -1.19 -3.18
CA ARG A 1191 -34.95 -1.95 -1.94
C ARG A 1191 -36.16 -1.48 -1.14
N GLU A 1192 -36.34 -0.18 -0.98
CA GLU A 1192 -37.49 0.37 -0.26
C GLU A 1192 -38.79 0.16 -1.03
N LEU A 1193 -38.75 0.17 -2.37
CA LEU A 1193 -39.90 -0.18 -3.20
C LEU A 1193 -40.30 -1.65 -3.02
N ASP A 1194 -39.33 -2.58 -3.00
CA ASP A 1194 -39.60 -3.99 -2.75
C ASP A 1194 -40.14 -4.21 -1.33
N ARG A 1195 -39.53 -3.56 -0.32
CA ARG A 1195 -40.02 -3.57 1.06
C ARG A 1195 -41.47 -3.08 1.13
N TYR A 1196 -41.77 -1.91 0.54
CA TYR A 1196 -43.12 -1.33 0.56
C TYR A 1196 -44.16 -2.28 -0.04
N ARG A 1197 -43.78 -3.04 -1.08
CA ARG A 1197 -44.63 -4.08 -1.68
C ARG A 1197 -44.88 -5.27 -0.75
N VAL A 1198 -43.86 -5.66 0.00
CA VAL A 1198 -43.99 -6.73 1.01
C VAL A 1198 -44.84 -6.25 2.20
N THR A 1199 -44.56 -5.08 2.76
CA THR A 1199 -45.21 -4.60 3.99
C THR A 1199 -46.64 -4.10 3.76
N THR A 1200 -46.89 -3.38 2.65
CA THR A 1200 -48.21 -2.79 2.36
C THR A 1200 -49.14 -3.76 1.62
N PHE A 1201 -48.60 -4.55 0.68
CA PHE A 1201 -49.42 -5.40 -0.21
C PHE A 1201 -49.21 -6.91 -0.02
N GLY A 1202 -48.36 -7.35 0.92
CA GLY A 1202 -48.10 -8.77 1.19
C GLY A 1202 -47.44 -9.52 0.03
N SER A 1203 -46.85 -8.82 -0.95
CA SER A 1203 -46.31 -9.41 -2.16
C SER A 1203 -44.88 -9.92 -1.96
N LEU A 1204 -44.70 -11.25 -1.90
CA LEU A 1204 -43.37 -11.90 -1.77
C LEU A 1204 -42.65 -12.15 -3.11
N SER A 1205 -43.16 -11.64 -4.24
CA SER A 1205 -42.67 -12.01 -5.57
C SER A 1205 -41.44 -11.22 -6.07
N GLY A 1206 -40.83 -10.36 -5.25
CA GLY A 1206 -39.78 -9.42 -5.68
C GLY A 1206 -40.29 -8.38 -6.69
N LEU A 1207 -39.42 -7.46 -7.15
CA LEU A 1207 -39.79 -6.39 -8.08
C LEU A 1207 -40.28 -6.92 -9.46
N PRO A 1208 -41.37 -6.37 -10.02
CA PRO A 1208 -41.85 -6.70 -11.36
C PRO A 1208 -40.82 -6.37 -12.45
N ARG A 1209 -40.95 -7.05 -13.60
CA ARG A 1209 -40.15 -6.70 -14.80
C ARG A 1209 -40.66 -5.38 -15.41
N VAL A 1210 -39.72 -4.62 -15.99
CA VAL A 1210 -39.98 -3.35 -16.70
C VAL A 1210 -40.94 -3.56 -17.87
#